data_AF-A0A6G7X1G0-F1
#
_entry.id   AF-A0A6G7X1G0-F1
#
_cell.length_a   1.000
_cell.length_b   1.000
_cell.length_c   1.000
_cell.angle_alpha   90.00
_cell.angle_beta   90.00
_cell.angle_gamma   90.00
#
_symmetry.space_group_name_H-M   'P 1'
#
loop_
_entity.id
_entity.type
_entity.pdbx_description
1 polymer ?
#
loop_
_entity_poly.entity_id
_entity_poly.type
_entity_poly.pdbx_seq_one_letter_code
_entity_poly.pdbx_strand_id
1 'polypeptide(L)'
;MHDQQHIVVDKRLFDLEKSELNYLMHHELLKESTDNKIQFIHQTFFDYVYARTFISSGKDIADWLKNIHQGLFIRSQVKQIFAYLRDIDVSIYIQSLTKILTKDEYRFHLKLLLINDLGFYQNPLEQEKKLLSAHIIREPFYFQLFLESVQSPKWFEFVISLKEFTDLLSSEKEDINRLISNLCIRIIWQNAQLVIDFLSTHPYKIGIIENVLVQIPDSEIKLSYELYHKTYAKWNLNIRREYYYLEKALNADPDFVIEELKKDFRENISKLDWFDDNYIPGSHSGLKIYSELYKQYPNKAIPYFIYIITEIEKSKSYELTDSFYSSRAFSHYRPNPKNNFDFHDYKDLYNTIFYSIKEKKLDANSISLLRETLNSQYANVLTLGVYYLIQNKEQEIETTFKLLSNPDFLIKSNSSELLGYYSNILVAKCYPLFDRKQQIVLNQIILSTLKQYHHWTYETFYTKKKVSSTYLKRTYSLVSLLPEKSLNEYPEMKKINQEGFRRYEKVDNKPPSVVTTYSGWRSYPQKAYDNMTLTDWRNSFIKLNTEQRSFADWDKPSKGGNTRSFEQHVSQEPNKFYTFMKDLINDKSIDLEYILSGLEGLKKAEYSKESFQHLCLGIIKLRKAELDERYLSTFLRVLDYIVNGNKTLDREIFDFIIEIIYQTPDREFTKDVIQRDDVAMEVVTAGINSIRGVSVELLVGCYSLAEYKEKIFETLEYIADTANEITRSCAIFRGASLINLDKERAFNLYLRLVKDYNLYLLAIPFHDGHPLVYLMNIDFKRLIPFFEKTITIGEAGEAMSFFLFNAYINNRPKAFTLLESLLNNNPRSRQKLTWEICAHILNGKHSKKGWIVLNILLNIDDKELGERFNNCFLHIPANINLQTISFINKYLKSPIGNYRSSYFYNFLRNLIPLDAKQCLIWFFSSRPEKVTESFYDKSPLNVLVEAYNGMREYDKDNVMLEKSMDIFDSLLHIPQYRNIHLRTFLRELDS
;
A
#
# COMPACT_ATOMS: atom_id res chain seq x y z
N MET A 1 40.07 -25.59 -28.78
CA MET A 1 39.37 -24.81 -27.74
C MET A 1 39.01 -23.44 -28.28
N HIS A 2 40.00 -22.57 -28.52
CA HIS A 2 39.78 -21.19 -28.96
C HIS A 2 39.10 -21.03 -30.33
N ASP A 3 39.60 -21.67 -31.38
CA ASP A 3 39.05 -21.53 -32.75
C ASP A 3 37.61 -22.06 -32.88
N GLN A 4 37.17 -22.84 -31.89
CA GLN A 4 35.81 -23.38 -31.79
C GLN A 4 34.95 -22.60 -30.77
N GLN A 5 35.48 -21.54 -30.15
CA GLN A 5 34.84 -20.79 -29.06
C GLN A 5 34.30 -21.69 -27.93
N HIS A 6 35.03 -22.77 -27.61
CA HIS A 6 34.67 -23.72 -26.57
C HIS A 6 35.78 -23.82 -25.52
N ILE A 7 35.42 -23.60 -24.25
CA ILE A 7 36.29 -23.78 -23.08
C ILE A 7 36.58 -25.27 -22.82
N VAL A 8 35.71 -26.15 -23.35
CA VAL A 8 35.78 -27.60 -23.18
C VAL A 8 36.01 -28.25 -24.53
N VAL A 9 36.98 -29.15 -24.62
CA VAL A 9 37.23 -29.96 -25.83
C VAL A 9 37.42 -31.42 -25.48
N ASP A 10 37.28 -32.27 -26.49
CA ASP A 10 37.48 -33.69 -26.37
C ASP A 10 38.96 -34.01 -26.10
N LYS A 11 39.21 -34.77 -25.03
CA LYS A 11 40.54 -35.19 -24.58
C LYS A 11 41.30 -35.97 -25.65
N ARG A 12 40.58 -36.71 -26.50
CA ARG A 12 41.14 -37.56 -27.57
C ARG A 12 41.79 -36.75 -28.69
N LEU A 13 41.51 -35.45 -28.78
CA LEU A 13 42.18 -34.57 -29.74
C LEU A 13 43.68 -34.40 -29.46
N PHE A 14 44.15 -34.80 -28.28
CA PHE A 14 45.53 -34.61 -27.81
C PHE A 14 46.22 -35.95 -27.48
N ASP A 15 45.82 -37.02 -28.17
CA ASP A 15 46.37 -38.37 -27.94
C ASP A 15 47.88 -38.47 -28.24
N LEU A 16 48.41 -37.57 -29.09
CA LEU A 16 49.83 -37.51 -29.44
C LEU A 16 50.66 -36.71 -28.42
N GLU A 17 50.04 -35.82 -27.65
CA GLU A 17 50.66 -34.92 -26.65
C GLU A 17 50.32 -35.37 -25.22
N LYS A 18 50.18 -36.69 -25.00
CA LYS A 18 49.68 -37.25 -23.73
C LYS A 18 50.57 -36.92 -22.53
N SER A 19 51.89 -36.80 -22.72
CA SER A 19 52.84 -36.41 -21.68
C SER A 19 52.62 -34.97 -21.20
N GLU A 20 52.46 -34.05 -22.15
CA GLU A 20 52.21 -32.63 -21.94
C GLU A 20 50.84 -32.42 -21.31
N LEU A 21 49.83 -33.14 -21.80
CA LEU A 21 48.48 -33.10 -21.25
C LEU A 21 48.46 -33.57 -19.78
N ASN A 22 49.13 -34.68 -19.47
CA ASN A 22 49.25 -35.17 -18.09
C ASN A 22 50.02 -34.19 -17.20
N TYR A 23 51.07 -33.54 -17.72
CA TYR A 23 51.82 -32.52 -16.99
C TYR A 23 50.94 -31.31 -16.66
N LEU A 24 50.18 -30.80 -17.64
CA LEU A 24 49.24 -29.68 -17.46
C LEU A 24 48.10 -30.03 -16.49
N MET A 25 47.60 -31.26 -16.53
CA MET A 25 46.59 -31.74 -15.58
C MET A 25 47.16 -31.92 -14.17
N HIS A 26 48.38 -32.43 -14.04
CA HIS A 26 49.06 -32.62 -12.74
C HIS A 26 49.34 -31.30 -12.03
N HIS A 27 49.72 -30.25 -12.78
CA HIS A 27 49.94 -28.91 -12.25
C HIS A 27 48.66 -28.07 -12.17
N GLU A 28 47.50 -28.71 -12.29
CA GLU A 28 46.19 -28.07 -12.21
C GLU A 28 46.01 -26.92 -13.22
N LEU A 29 46.69 -26.93 -14.37
CA LEU A 29 46.44 -25.93 -15.42
C LEU A 29 45.22 -26.32 -16.27
N LEU A 30 44.98 -27.63 -16.39
CA LEU A 30 43.81 -28.23 -17.02
C LEU A 30 43.10 -29.20 -16.05
N LYS A 31 41.79 -29.38 -16.21
CA LYS A 31 40.99 -30.39 -15.50
C LYS A 31 40.06 -31.14 -16.43
N GLU A 32 39.67 -32.34 -16.01
CA GLU A 32 38.65 -33.15 -16.69
C GLU A 32 37.26 -32.76 -16.16
N SER A 33 36.34 -32.38 -17.04
CA SER A 33 35.01 -31.89 -16.63
C SER A 33 33.95 -32.99 -16.61
N THR A 34 34.02 -33.91 -17.58
CA THR A 34 33.17 -35.10 -17.80
C THR A 34 33.97 -36.11 -18.63
N ASP A 35 33.54 -37.38 -18.73
CA ASP A 35 34.28 -38.45 -19.44
C ASP A 35 34.86 -37.99 -20.79
N ASN A 36 36.21 -38.00 -20.89
CA ASN A 36 36.97 -37.60 -22.07
C ASN A 36 36.80 -36.14 -22.52
N LYS A 37 36.51 -35.21 -21.59
CA LYS A 37 36.51 -33.78 -21.87
C LYS A 37 37.42 -33.00 -20.94
N ILE A 38 38.31 -32.19 -21.52
CA ILE A 38 39.27 -31.35 -20.80
C ILE A 38 38.91 -29.87 -20.94
N GLN A 39 39.24 -29.09 -19.91
CA GLN A 39 39.07 -27.64 -19.87
C GLN A 39 40.14 -26.98 -18.98
N PHE A 40 40.34 -25.67 -19.15
CA PHE A 40 41.13 -24.88 -18.22
C PHE A 40 40.47 -24.80 -16.83
N ILE A 41 41.28 -24.69 -15.78
CA ILE A 41 40.76 -24.58 -14.40
C ILE A 41 40.10 -23.22 -14.11
N HIS A 42 40.59 -22.15 -14.75
CA HIS A 42 40.12 -20.78 -14.61
C HIS A 42 40.01 -20.10 -15.98
N GLN A 43 38.89 -19.43 -16.22
CA GLN A 43 38.61 -18.69 -17.46
C GLN A 43 39.63 -17.59 -17.72
N THR A 44 39.95 -16.79 -16.70
CA THR A 44 40.95 -15.71 -16.79
C THR A 44 42.34 -16.21 -17.18
N PHE A 45 42.73 -17.41 -16.72
CA PHE A 45 44.01 -18.00 -17.09
C PHE A 45 44.00 -18.49 -18.55
N PHE A 46 42.91 -19.10 -18.99
CA PHE A 46 42.70 -19.44 -20.39
C PHE A 46 42.83 -18.19 -21.29
N ASP A 47 42.13 -17.11 -20.93
CA ASP A 47 42.14 -15.89 -21.73
C ASP A 47 43.52 -15.20 -21.72
N TYR A 48 44.25 -15.24 -20.60
CA TYR A 48 45.64 -14.78 -20.53
C TYR A 48 46.57 -15.58 -21.45
N VAL A 49 46.52 -16.92 -21.39
CA VAL A 49 47.32 -17.80 -22.25
C VAL A 49 46.99 -17.54 -23.71
N TYR A 50 45.72 -17.32 -24.03
CA TYR A 50 45.28 -16.94 -25.35
C TYR A 50 45.86 -15.58 -25.78
N ALA A 51 45.67 -14.52 -25.00
CA ALA A 51 46.16 -13.18 -25.32
C ALA A 51 47.68 -13.16 -25.55
N ARG A 52 48.43 -13.86 -24.69
CA ARG A 52 49.88 -14.04 -24.84
C ARG A 52 50.24 -14.76 -26.14
N THR A 53 49.54 -15.86 -26.45
CA THR A 53 49.79 -16.65 -27.67
C THR A 53 49.44 -15.85 -28.94
N PHE A 54 48.33 -15.12 -28.91
CA PHE A 54 47.88 -14.26 -29.99
C PHE A 54 48.95 -13.20 -30.33
N ILE A 55 49.44 -12.47 -29.32
CA ILE A 55 50.48 -11.45 -29.55
C ILE A 55 51.82 -12.07 -29.95
N SER A 56 52.22 -13.19 -29.32
CA SER A 56 53.48 -13.87 -29.67
C SER A 56 53.48 -14.43 -31.10
N SER A 57 52.30 -14.68 -31.67
CA SER A 57 52.15 -15.10 -33.08
C SER A 57 52.30 -13.97 -34.10
N GLY A 58 52.52 -12.72 -33.65
CA GLY A 58 52.71 -11.55 -34.52
C GLY A 58 51.42 -11.06 -35.21
N LYS A 59 50.24 -11.51 -34.76
CA LYS A 59 48.95 -11.10 -35.32
C LYS A 59 48.56 -9.70 -34.83
N ASP A 60 48.08 -8.84 -35.74
CA ASP A 60 47.44 -7.57 -35.39
C ASP A 60 45.96 -7.82 -35.02
N ILE A 61 45.54 -7.34 -33.84
CA ILE A 61 44.17 -7.55 -33.36
C ILE A 61 43.14 -6.87 -34.25
N ALA A 62 43.45 -5.70 -34.78
CA ALA A 62 42.52 -4.93 -35.60
C ALA A 62 42.32 -5.63 -36.96
N ASP A 63 43.39 -6.11 -37.61
CA ASP A 63 43.28 -6.90 -38.84
C ASP A 63 42.59 -8.26 -38.63
N TRP A 64 42.76 -8.90 -37.47
CA TRP A 64 42.06 -10.14 -37.13
C TRP A 64 40.55 -9.92 -36.95
N LEU A 65 40.14 -8.92 -36.16
CA LEU A 65 38.73 -8.60 -35.90
C LEU A 65 37.95 -8.27 -37.17
N LYS A 66 38.61 -7.68 -38.16
CA LYS A 66 38.00 -7.38 -39.46
C LYS A 66 37.54 -8.63 -40.20
N ASN A 67 38.20 -9.77 -40.00
CA ASN A 67 38.02 -10.98 -40.81
C ASN A 67 37.07 -12.02 -40.19
N ILE A 68 36.50 -11.75 -39.01
CA ILE A 68 35.67 -12.70 -38.26
C ILE A 68 34.34 -12.08 -37.84
N HIS A 69 33.42 -12.91 -37.35
CA HIS A 69 32.18 -12.45 -36.74
C HIS A 69 32.48 -11.69 -35.44
N GLN A 70 32.15 -10.40 -35.40
CA GLN A 70 32.28 -9.56 -34.21
C GLN A 70 31.06 -9.75 -33.30
N GLY A 71 30.90 -10.94 -32.75
CA GLY A 71 29.77 -11.35 -31.90
C GLY A 71 30.01 -11.09 -30.40
N LEU A 72 29.06 -11.49 -29.54
CA LEU A 72 29.15 -11.27 -28.09
C LEU A 72 30.35 -11.96 -27.43
N PHE A 73 30.70 -13.18 -27.86
CA PHE A 73 31.73 -14.00 -27.21
C PHE A 73 33.17 -13.54 -27.48
N ILE A 74 33.38 -12.69 -28.48
CA ILE A 74 34.71 -12.18 -28.79
C ILE A 74 35.16 -11.07 -27.83
N ARG A 75 34.21 -10.51 -27.06
CA ARG A 75 34.45 -9.35 -26.20
C ARG A 75 35.49 -9.63 -25.11
N SER A 76 35.38 -10.77 -24.42
CA SER A 76 36.37 -11.20 -23.41
C SER A 76 37.77 -11.31 -24.02
N GLN A 77 37.88 -11.90 -25.21
CA GLN A 77 39.14 -12.06 -25.93
C GLN A 77 39.76 -10.70 -26.28
N VAL A 78 38.97 -9.79 -26.82
CA VAL A 78 39.41 -8.43 -27.16
C VAL A 78 39.94 -7.71 -25.93
N LYS A 79 39.17 -7.71 -24.84
CA LYS A 79 39.56 -7.10 -23.56
C LYS A 79 40.90 -7.65 -23.06
N GLN A 80 41.08 -8.97 -23.11
CA GLN A 80 42.27 -9.64 -22.57
C GLN A 80 43.50 -9.39 -23.43
N ILE A 81 43.35 -9.34 -24.76
CA ILE A 81 44.46 -8.92 -25.65
C ILE A 81 44.86 -7.47 -25.37
N PHE A 82 43.89 -6.55 -25.22
CA PHE A 82 44.19 -5.14 -24.92
C PHE A 82 44.82 -4.94 -23.54
N ALA A 83 44.35 -5.67 -22.51
CA ALA A 83 44.94 -5.66 -21.18
C ALA A 83 46.40 -6.15 -21.23
N TYR A 84 46.67 -7.26 -21.92
CA TYR A 84 48.03 -7.77 -22.10
C TYR A 84 48.91 -6.78 -22.87
N LEU A 85 48.44 -6.24 -24.00
CA LEU A 85 49.15 -5.24 -24.80
C LEU A 85 49.53 -3.99 -23.99
N ARG A 86 48.63 -3.51 -23.14
CA ARG A 86 48.87 -2.35 -22.28
C ARG A 86 50.08 -2.54 -21.36
N ASP A 87 50.32 -3.76 -20.89
CA ASP A 87 51.42 -4.09 -19.99
C ASP A 87 52.75 -4.33 -20.71
N ILE A 88 52.72 -4.87 -21.94
CA ILE A 88 53.93 -5.28 -22.66
C ILE A 88 54.41 -4.30 -23.74
N ASP A 89 53.50 -3.61 -24.45
CA ASP A 89 53.81 -2.68 -25.53
C ASP A 89 52.74 -1.58 -25.65
N VAL A 90 52.97 -0.48 -24.94
CA VAL A 90 52.07 0.69 -24.92
C VAL A 90 51.92 1.32 -26.31
N SER A 91 52.92 1.22 -27.19
CA SER A 91 52.85 1.82 -28.52
C SER A 91 51.85 1.06 -29.40
N ILE A 92 51.96 -0.27 -29.45
CA ILE A 92 51.01 -1.13 -30.18
C ILE A 92 49.62 -1.02 -29.57
N TYR A 93 49.52 -1.05 -28.23
CA TYR A 93 48.27 -0.85 -27.50
C TYR A 93 47.52 0.41 -27.97
N ILE A 94 48.18 1.57 -27.97
CA ILE A 94 47.57 2.86 -28.36
C ILE A 94 47.24 2.90 -29.85
N GLN A 95 48.09 2.33 -30.70
CA GLN A 95 47.85 2.26 -32.14
C GLN A 95 46.62 1.40 -32.48
N SER A 96 46.52 0.19 -31.92
CA SER A 96 45.39 -0.72 -32.12
C SER A 96 44.11 -0.15 -31.51
N LEU A 97 44.19 0.47 -30.33
CA LEU A 97 43.05 1.11 -29.67
C LEU A 97 42.50 2.25 -30.54
N THR A 98 43.37 3.12 -31.05
CA THR A 98 42.99 4.21 -31.95
C THR A 98 42.33 3.65 -33.22
N LYS A 99 42.95 2.65 -33.87
CA LYS A 99 42.44 2.02 -35.10
C LYS A 99 41.03 1.46 -34.93
N ILE A 100 40.74 0.79 -33.81
CA ILE A 100 39.41 0.23 -33.53
C ILE A 100 38.39 1.32 -33.25
N LEU A 101 38.74 2.34 -32.45
CA LEU A 101 37.80 3.41 -32.08
C LEU A 101 37.40 4.29 -33.28
N THR A 102 38.33 4.56 -34.21
CA THR A 102 38.11 5.56 -35.28
C THR A 102 37.62 4.98 -36.61
N LYS A 103 37.70 3.67 -36.84
CA LYS A 103 37.28 3.06 -38.12
C LYS A 103 35.88 2.44 -38.02
N ASP A 104 35.14 2.46 -39.12
CA ASP A 104 33.76 1.95 -39.19
C ASP A 104 33.66 0.42 -39.31
N GLU A 105 34.77 -0.25 -39.62
CA GLU A 105 34.83 -1.73 -39.77
C GLU A 105 34.72 -2.49 -38.43
N TYR A 106 34.67 -1.79 -37.30
CA TYR A 106 34.52 -2.37 -35.96
C TYR A 106 33.18 -1.99 -35.34
N ARG A 107 32.48 -2.99 -34.82
CA ARG A 107 31.14 -2.86 -34.22
C ARG A 107 31.17 -2.03 -32.94
N PHE A 108 30.06 -1.32 -32.67
CA PHE A 108 30.01 -0.33 -31.59
C PHE A 108 30.18 -0.96 -30.21
N HIS A 109 29.64 -2.15 -29.95
CA HIS A 109 29.83 -2.81 -28.66
C HIS A 109 31.31 -3.09 -28.32
N LEU A 110 32.18 -3.33 -29.31
CA LEU A 110 33.62 -3.46 -29.10
C LEU A 110 34.27 -2.12 -28.80
N LYS A 111 33.86 -1.04 -29.48
CA LYS A 111 34.30 0.33 -29.15
C LYS A 111 33.89 0.71 -27.73
N LEU A 112 32.65 0.43 -27.36
CA LEU A 112 32.10 0.66 -26.02
C LEU A 112 32.88 -0.14 -24.96
N LEU A 113 33.22 -1.41 -25.23
CA LEU A 113 34.06 -2.23 -24.36
C LEU A 113 35.39 -1.51 -24.07
N LEU A 114 36.10 -1.09 -25.11
CA LEU A 114 37.41 -0.45 -24.98
C LEU A 114 37.36 0.92 -24.31
N ILE A 115 36.31 1.71 -24.58
CA ILE A 115 36.06 2.99 -23.88
C ILE A 115 35.83 2.73 -22.39
N ASN A 116 35.03 1.70 -22.06
CA ASN A 116 34.73 1.36 -20.68
C ASN A 116 35.97 0.87 -19.92
N ASP A 117 36.77 0.00 -20.55
CA ASP A 117 38.03 -0.49 -19.98
C ASP A 117 39.00 0.67 -19.73
N LEU A 118 39.08 1.63 -20.66
CA LEU A 118 39.91 2.82 -20.51
C LEU A 118 39.56 3.60 -19.24
N GLY A 119 38.26 3.85 -18.98
CA GLY A 119 37.80 4.55 -17.77
C GLY A 119 37.95 3.76 -16.47
N PHE A 120 38.14 2.43 -16.56
CA PHE A 120 38.35 1.54 -15.41
C PHE A 120 39.80 1.52 -14.92
N TYR A 121 40.78 1.83 -15.76
CA TYR A 121 42.18 1.84 -15.36
C TYR A 121 42.45 2.85 -14.24
N GLN A 122 42.99 2.36 -13.12
CA GLN A 122 43.28 3.17 -11.94
C GLN A 122 44.41 4.19 -12.18
N ASN A 123 45.40 3.84 -13.01
CA ASN A 123 46.55 4.67 -13.33
C ASN A 123 46.58 4.97 -14.83
N PRO A 124 45.96 6.07 -15.29
CA PRO A 124 45.98 6.44 -16.70
C PRO A 124 47.38 6.87 -17.17
N LEU A 125 47.80 6.33 -18.30
CA LEU A 125 49.06 6.68 -18.97
C LEU A 125 48.92 8.03 -19.69
N GLU A 126 50.03 8.74 -19.87
CA GLU A 126 50.02 10.01 -20.62
C GLU A 126 49.60 9.82 -22.09
N GLN A 127 49.93 8.67 -22.69
CA GLN A 127 49.50 8.30 -24.03
C GLN A 127 47.98 8.07 -24.11
N GLU A 128 47.38 7.49 -23.05
CA GLU A 128 45.93 7.30 -22.95
C GLU A 128 45.20 8.64 -22.83
N LYS A 129 45.72 9.57 -22.02
CA LYS A 129 45.21 10.94 -21.91
C LYS A 129 45.26 11.67 -23.26
N LYS A 130 46.36 11.53 -24.00
CA LYS A 130 46.50 12.09 -25.36
C LYS A 130 45.48 11.49 -26.34
N LEU A 131 45.27 10.18 -26.30
CA LEU A 131 44.25 9.49 -27.12
C LEU A 131 42.83 10.01 -26.79
N LEU A 132 42.52 10.13 -25.50
CA LEU A 132 41.25 10.67 -25.03
C LEU A 132 40.99 12.08 -25.57
N SER A 133 41.96 12.98 -25.48
CA SER A 133 41.88 14.35 -26.04
C SER A 133 41.83 14.41 -27.57
N ALA A 134 42.50 13.48 -28.26
CA ALA A 134 42.56 13.48 -29.72
C ALA A 134 41.31 12.90 -30.39
N HIS A 135 40.69 11.88 -29.79
CA HIS A 135 39.66 11.07 -30.45
C HIS A 135 38.34 10.93 -29.68
N ILE A 136 38.37 10.70 -28.37
CA ILE A 136 37.15 10.40 -27.59
C ILE A 136 36.41 11.69 -27.22
N ILE A 137 37.12 12.73 -26.76
CA ILE A 137 36.51 14.00 -26.34
C ILE A 137 35.89 14.75 -27.52
N ARG A 138 36.45 14.60 -28.72
CA ARG A 138 35.95 15.25 -29.95
C ARG A 138 34.60 14.70 -30.41
N GLU A 139 34.26 13.50 -29.98
CA GLU A 139 32.98 12.84 -30.25
C GLU A 139 32.09 12.90 -29.00
N PRO A 140 31.09 13.80 -28.92
CA PRO A 140 30.32 14.04 -27.70
C PRO A 140 29.70 12.78 -27.09
N PHE A 141 29.25 11.86 -27.95
CA PHE A 141 28.70 10.58 -27.49
C PHE A 141 29.76 9.68 -26.87
N TYR A 142 30.97 9.58 -27.45
CA TYR A 142 32.06 8.79 -26.86
C TYR A 142 32.56 9.41 -25.57
N PHE A 143 32.60 10.74 -25.49
CA PHE A 143 32.92 11.42 -24.24
C PHE A 143 31.90 11.08 -23.15
N GLN A 144 30.60 11.11 -23.44
CA GLN A 144 29.56 10.68 -22.51
C GLN A 144 29.78 9.23 -22.04
N LEU A 145 30.02 8.29 -22.95
CA LEU A 145 30.29 6.88 -22.61
C LEU A 145 31.53 6.72 -21.73
N PHE A 146 32.58 7.49 -22.02
CA PHE A 146 33.77 7.52 -21.21
C PHE A 146 33.47 8.01 -19.79
N LEU A 147 32.78 9.16 -19.64
CA LEU A 147 32.35 9.67 -18.33
C LEU A 147 31.49 8.67 -17.56
N GLU A 148 30.57 7.99 -18.26
CA GLU A 148 29.74 6.90 -17.74
C GLU A 148 30.58 5.74 -17.16
N SER A 149 31.81 5.53 -17.64
CA SER A 149 32.70 4.43 -17.27
C SER A 149 33.76 4.77 -16.22
N VAL A 150 34.13 6.04 -16.08
CA VAL A 150 35.22 6.48 -15.18
C VAL A 150 35.00 5.96 -13.76
N GLN A 151 36.01 5.26 -13.25
CA GLN A 151 36.10 4.83 -11.85
C GLN A 151 37.37 5.32 -11.16
N SER A 152 38.40 5.76 -11.87
CA SER A 152 39.64 6.22 -11.22
C SER A 152 39.57 7.68 -10.75
N PRO A 153 40.01 8.00 -9.51
CA PRO A 153 40.23 9.39 -9.09
C PRO A 153 41.19 10.17 -10.01
N LYS A 154 42.23 9.52 -10.55
CA LYS A 154 43.18 10.16 -11.48
C LYS A 154 42.53 10.52 -12.82
N TRP A 155 41.61 9.68 -13.30
CA TRP A 155 40.80 10.03 -14.47
C TRP A 155 39.84 11.18 -14.15
N PHE A 156 39.23 11.18 -12.96
CA PHE A 156 38.36 12.28 -12.54
C PHE A 156 39.11 13.62 -12.49
N GLU A 157 40.27 13.69 -11.85
CA GLU A 157 41.15 14.87 -11.84
C GLU A 157 41.47 15.39 -13.24
N PHE A 158 41.84 14.47 -14.14
CA PHE A 158 42.10 14.83 -15.52
C PHE A 158 40.85 15.40 -16.20
N VAL A 159 39.72 14.72 -16.10
CA VAL A 159 38.47 15.11 -16.75
C VAL A 159 37.95 16.47 -16.26
N ILE A 160 37.93 16.71 -14.95
CA ILE A 160 37.41 17.97 -14.40
C ILE A 160 38.29 19.18 -14.77
N SER A 161 39.54 18.94 -15.18
CA SER A 161 40.44 19.99 -15.69
C SER A 161 40.17 20.38 -17.16
N LEU A 162 39.35 19.61 -17.86
CA LEU A 162 39.06 19.83 -19.29
C LEU A 162 38.00 20.91 -19.48
N LYS A 163 38.16 21.69 -20.55
CA LYS A 163 37.18 22.70 -20.97
C LYS A 163 35.84 22.06 -21.34
N GLU A 164 35.88 20.93 -22.04
CA GLU A 164 34.69 20.21 -22.50
C GLU A 164 33.83 19.69 -21.33
N PHE A 165 34.47 19.30 -20.22
CA PHE A 165 33.74 18.96 -19.00
C PHE A 165 33.13 20.20 -18.33
N THR A 166 33.85 21.33 -18.33
CA THR A 166 33.32 22.62 -17.83
C THR A 166 32.09 23.08 -18.61
N ASP A 167 32.09 22.87 -19.93
CA ASP A 167 30.95 23.16 -20.81
C ASP A 167 29.75 22.24 -20.48
N LEU A 168 29.98 20.94 -20.21
CA LEU A 168 28.93 20.02 -19.74
C LEU A 168 28.38 20.44 -18.37
N LEU A 169 29.26 20.78 -17.42
CA LEU A 169 28.86 21.23 -16.09
C LEU A 169 28.01 22.50 -16.17
N SER A 170 28.26 23.38 -17.13
CA SER A 170 27.46 24.59 -17.35
C SER A 170 26.07 24.32 -17.91
N SER A 171 25.78 23.10 -18.36
CA SER A 171 24.46 22.73 -18.87
C SER A 171 23.42 22.64 -17.75
N GLU A 172 22.18 23.01 -18.09
CA GLU A 172 21.00 22.83 -17.23
C GLU A 172 20.13 21.62 -17.64
N LYS A 173 20.61 20.81 -18.61
CA LYS A 173 19.90 19.60 -19.02
C LYS A 173 19.94 18.54 -17.92
N GLU A 174 18.78 18.01 -17.55
CA GLU A 174 18.64 17.02 -16.47
C GLU A 174 19.49 15.76 -16.71
N ASP A 175 19.54 15.25 -17.94
CA ASP A 175 20.36 14.08 -18.27
C ASP A 175 21.86 14.30 -18.05
N ILE A 176 22.36 15.52 -18.28
CA ILE A 176 23.76 15.89 -18.05
C ILE A 176 24.02 16.03 -16.55
N ASN A 177 23.12 16.66 -15.79
CA ASN A 177 23.23 16.74 -14.34
C ASN A 177 23.24 15.34 -13.70
N ARG A 178 22.43 14.42 -14.21
CA ARG A 178 22.42 13.01 -13.78
C ARG A 178 23.72 12.28 -14.12
N LEU A 179 24.27 12.49 -15.31
CA LEU A 179 25.57 11.94 -15.71
C LEU A 179 26.68 12.37 -14.75
N ILE A 180 26.77 13.67 -14.46
CA ILE A 180 27.79 14.24 -13.57
C ILE A 180 27.59 13.76 -12.13
N SER A 181 26.35 13.74 -11.64
CA SER A 181 26.03 13.19 -10.32
C SER A 181 26.52 11.76 -10.17
N ASN A 182 26.23 10.90 -11.16
CA ASN A 182 26.66 9.51 -11.15
C ASN A 182 28.19 9.35 -11.23
N LEU A 183 28.88 10.23 -11.97
CA LEU A 183 30.34 10.28 -11.98
C LEU A 183 30.89 10.61 -10.59
N CYS A 184 30.42 11.70 -9.98
CA CYS A 184 30.83 12.08 -8.62
C CYS A 184 30.51 10.98 -7.60
N ILE A 185 29.35 10.33 -7.69
CA ILE A 185 28.98 9.19 -6.82
C ILE A 185 29.95 8.03 -6.99
N ARG A 186 30.43 7.69 -8.20
CA ARG A 186 31.43 6.62 -8.34
C ARG A 186 32.77 6.95 -7.68
N ILE A 187 33.16 8.22 -7.73
CA ILE A 187 34.46 8.68 -7.23
C ILE A 187 34.43 8.97 -5.73
N ILE A 188 33.29 9.40 -5.17
CA ILE A 188 33.19 9.77 -3.74
C ILE A 188 33.47 8.59 -2.81
N TRP A 189 33.19 7.35 -3.27
CA TRP A 189 33.54 6.12 -2.54
C TRP A 189 35.04 5.79 -2.56
N GLN A 190 35.83 6.41 -3.43
CA GLN A 190 37.26 6.17 -3.58
C GLN A 190 38.10 7.34 -3.08
N ASN A 191 37.64 8.56 -3.30
CA ASN A 191 38.30 9.79 -2.85
C ASN A 191 37.25 10.88 -2.58
N ALA A 192 36.68 10.87 -1.37
CA ALA A 192 35.64 11.81 -0.98
C ALA A 192 36.13 13.26 -0.99
N GLN A 193 37.34 13.53 -0.49
CA GLN A 193 37.94 14.86 -0.45
C GLN A 193 37.96 15.52 -1.84
N LEU A 194 38.45 14.79 -2.85
CA LEU A 194 38.53 15.28 -4.23
C LEU A 194 37.15 15.68 -4.78
N VAL A 195 36.12 14.89 -4.52
CA VAL A 195 34.74 15.19 -4.98
C VAL A 195 34.17 16.39 -4.21
N ILE A 196 34.40 16.47 -2.90
CA ILE A 196 33.94 17.59 -2.08
C ILE A 196 34.63 18.90 -2.48
N ASP A 197 35.94 18.90 -2.73
CA ASP A 197 36.68 20.07 -3.21
C ASP A 197 36.12 20.55 -4.55
N PHE A 198 35.91 19.62 -5.49
CA PHE A 198 35.29 19.92 -6.77
C PHE A 198 33.89 20.53 -6.62
N LEU A 199 33.01 19.92 -5.84
CA LEU A 199 31.63 20.42 -5.65
C LEU A 199 31.60 21.74 -4.88
N SER A 200 32.55 21.97 -3.97
CA SER A 200 32.66 23.21 -3.19
C SER A 200 33.01 24.43 -4.06
N THR A 201 33.66 24.22 -5.20
CA THR A 201 33.87 25.28 -6.21
C THR A 201 32.62 25.57 -7.06
N HIS A 202 31.59 24.73 -6.98
CA HIS A 202 30.34 24.84 -7.75
C HIS A 202 29.06 24.78 -6.87
N PRO A 203 28.94 25.60 -5.80
CA PRO A 203 27.86 25.49 -4.81
C PRO A 203 26.46 25.80 -5.38
N TYR A 204 26.39 26.33 -6.60
CA TYR A 204 25.14 26.62 -7.31
C TYR A 204 24.50 25.38 -7.95
N LYS A 205 25.24 24.27 -8.12
CA LYS A 205 24.72 23.02 -8.70
C LYS A 205 24.01 22.14 -7.67
N ILE A 206 22.94 22.67 -7.09
CA ILE A 206 22.20 22.08 -5.96
C ILE A 206 21.76 20.64 -6.23
N GLY A 207 21.15 20.36 -7.38
CA GLY A 207 20.68 19.00 -7.70
C GLY A 207 21.80 17.96 -7.80
N ILE A 208 23.00 18.35 -8.22
CA ILE A 208 24.17 17.45 -8.24
C ILE A 208 24.66 17.22 -6.81
N ILE A 209 24.82 18.30 -6.04
CA ILE A 209 25.31 18.25 -4.66
C ILE A 209 24.38 17.39 -3.80
N GLU A 210 23.07 17.63 -3.84
CA GLU A 210 22.06 16.86 -3.12
C GLU A 210 22.14 15.35 -3.45
N ASN A 211 22.23 15.00 -4.73
CA ASN A 211 22.33 13.59 -5.16
C ASN A 211 23.64 12.92 -4.73
N VAL A 212 24.74 13.66 -4.70
CA VAL A 212 26.07 13.13 -4.35
C VAL A 212 26.23 13.01 -2.84
N LEU A 213 25.85 14.03 -2.07
CA LEU A 213 26.07 14.04 -0.62
C LEU A 213 25.25 12.98 0.11
N VAL A 214 24.04 12.64 -0.34
CA VAL A 214 23.30 11.50 0.24
C VAL A 214 23.99 10.15 -0.01
N GLN A 215 24.95 10.08 -0.95
CA GLN A 215 25.72 8.87 -1.26
C GLN A 215 27.14 8.87 -0.69
N ILE A 216 27.55 9.91 0.05
CA ILE A 216 28.88 9.95 0.67
C ILE A 216 29.10 8.74 1.61
N PRO A 217 30.32 8.17 1.68
CA PRO A 217 30.65 7.16 2.66
C PRO A 217 30.56 7.71 4.09
N ASP A 218 29.99 6.94 5.00
CA ASP A 218 29.75 7.37 6.38
C ASP A 218 31.04 7.82 7.09
N SER A 219 32.18 7.18 6.82
CA SER A 219 33.49 7.55 7.40
C SER A 219 33.99 8.92 6.97
N GLU A 220 33.55 9.42 5.81
CA GLU A 220 34.02 10.67 5.19
C GLU A 220 32.98 11.79 5.27
N ILE A 221 31.82 11.54 5.87
CA ILE A 221 30.68 12.48 5.83
C ILE A 221 31.00 13.87 6.39
N LYS A 222 31.93 13.95 7.36
CA LYS A 222 32.37 15.21 7.97
C LYS A 222 32.99 16.19 6.98
N LEU A 223 33.60 15.69 5.90
CA LEU A 223 34.13 16.53 4.83
C LEU A 223 33.03 17.39 4.17
N SER A 224 31.78 16.89 4.17
CA SER A 224 30.68 17.54 3.48
C SER A 224 29.90 18.58 4.29
N TYR A 225 30.18 18.77 5.58
CA TYR A 225 29.36 19.65 6.44
C TYR A 225 29.28 21.10 5.97
N GLU A 226 30.41 21.69 5.55
CA GLU A 226 30.40 23.06 5.04
C GLU A 226 29.54 23.17 3.77
N LEU A 227 29.67 22.22 2.86
CA LEU A 227 28.90 22.20 1.61
C LEU A 227 27.41 21.92 1.86
N TYR A 228 27.09 21.01 2.79
CA TYR A 228 25.73 20.76 3.26
C TYR A 228 25.11 22.05 3.79
N HIS A 229 25.72 22.74 4.75
CA HIS A 229 25.18 23.98 5.31
C HIS A 229 24.96 25.09 4.27
N LYS A 230 25.83 25.18 3.25
CA LYS A 230 25.68 26.15 2.15
C LYS A 230 24.50 25.84 1.23
N THR A 231 24.04 24.59 1.17
CA THR A 231 23.14 24.14 0.09
C THR A 231 21.82 23.52 0.56
N TYR A 232 21.75 22.92 1.75
CA TYR A 232 20.61 22.10 2.19
C TYR A 232 19.27 22.85 2.16
N ALA A 233 19.26 24.15 2.46
CA ALA A 233 18.06 24.99 2.42
C ALA A 233 17.43 25.11 1.01
N LYS A 234 18.17 24.76 -0.05
CA LYS A 234 17.71 24.76 -1.45
C LYS A 234 17.40 23.37 -1.99
N TRP A 235 17.58 22.32 -1.18
CA TRP A 235 17.30 20.95 -1.59
C TRP A 235 15.79 20.75 -1.81
N ASN A 236 15.44 19.69 -2.52
CA ASN A 236 14.05 19.46 -2.89
C ASN A 236 13.18 19.11 -1.67
N LEU A 237 12.37 20.08 -1.24
CA LEU A 237 11.49 19.97 -0.08
C LEU A 237 10.44 18.85 -0.19
N ASN A 238 10.07 18.42 -1.39
CA ASN A 238 9.06 17.36 -1.57
C ASN A 238 9.60 15.97 -1.22
N ILE A 239 10.91 15.76 -1.35
CA ILE A 239 11.55 14.44 -1.12
C ILE A 239 12.21 14.40 0.28
N ARG A 240 12.43 15.56 0.92
CA ARG A 240 13.06 15.72 2.24
C ARG A 240 14.38 14.95 2.34
N ARG A 241 15.25 15.09 1.33
CA ARG A 241 16.52 14.35 1.20
C ARG A 241 17.51 14.63 2.33
N GLU A 242 17.36 15.76 2.99
CA GLU A 242 18.13 16.12 4.19
C GLU A 242 18.04 15.05 5.28
N TYR A 243 16.89 14.39 5.49
CA TYR A 243 16.80 13.32 6.50
C TYR A 243 17.57 12.06 6.11
N TYR A 244 17.68 11.75 4.82
CA TYR A 244 18.51 10.62 4.36
C TYR A 244 20.00 10.93 4.58
N TYR A 245 20.41 12.18 4.37
CA TYR A 245 21.76 12.64 4.67
C TYR A 245 22.03 12.61 6.19
N LEU A 246 21.10 13.12 7.01
CA LEU A 246 21.22 13.12 8.47
C LEU A 246 21.21 11.69 9.05
N GLU A 247 20.42 10.78 8.47
CA GLU A 247 20.41 9.35 8.87
C GLU A 247 21.80 8.72 8.67
N LYS A 248 22.50 9.05 7.57
CA LYS A 248 23.90 8.65 7.40
C LYS A 248 24.84 9.35 8.37
N ALA A 249 24.68 10.66 8.56
CA ALA A 249 25.53 11.43 9.46
C ALA A 249 25.43 10.94 10.91
N LEU A 250 24.30 10.33 11.28
CA LEU A 250 24.08 9.78 12.61
C LEU A 250 25.12 8.72 13.00
N ASN A 251 25.57 7.90 12.05
CA ASN A 251 26.58 6.87 12.30
C ASN A 251 27.96 7.47 12.66
N ALA A 252 28.26 8.68 12.19
CA ALA A 252 29.59 9.30 12.32
C ALA A 252 29.63 10.45 13.33
N ASP A 253 28.53 11.19 13.48
CA ASP A 253 28.44 12.38 14.33
C ASP A 253 26.99 12.63 14.80
N PRO A 254 26.54 11.93 15.86
CA PRO A 254 25.20 12.13 16.39
C PRO A 254 24.97 13.53 16.98
N ASP A 255 26.03 14.26 17.38
CA ASP A 255 25.86 15.62 17.93
C ASP A 255 25.52 16.62 16.82
N PHE A 256 26.21 16.52 15.68
CA PHE A 256 25.85 17.27 14.47
C PHE A 256 24.39 17.04 14.09
N VAL A 257 23.95 15.78 14.06
CA VAL A 257 22.56 15.44 13.72
C VAL A 257 21.57 16.02 14.71
N ILE A 258 21.85 15.95 16.02
CA ILE A 258 20.99 16.54 17.05
C ILE A 258 20.85 18.05 16.86
N GLU A 259 21.93 18.77 16.55
CA GLU A 259 21.85 20.22 16.33
C GLU A 259 21.04 20.58 15.08
N GLU A 260 21.17 19.82 14.00
CA GLU A 260 20.36 20.00 12.80
C GLU A 260 18.87 19.70 13.05
N LEU A 261 18.57 18.62 13.77
CA LEU A 261 17.19 18.30 14.16
C LEU A 261 16.59 19.34 15.11
N LYS A 262 17.38 19.91 16.02
CA LYS A 262 16.95 21.03 16.88
C LYS A 262 16.58 22.26 16.07
N LYS A 263 17.39 22.60 15.06
CA LYS A 263 17.15 23.74 14.17
C LYS A 263 15.85 23.55 13.40
N ASP A 264 15.69 22.41 12.75
CA ASP A 264 14.50 22.05 11.97
C ASP A 264 13.24 22.02 12.85
N PHE A 265 13.31 21.44 14.06
CA PHE A 265 12.22 21.47 15.03
C PHE A 265 11.82 22.91 15.44
N ARG A 266 12.79 23.79 15.74
CA ARG A 266 12.52 25.19 16.12
C ARG A 266 11.86 25.96 14.98
N GLU A 267 12.34 25.77 13.76
CA GLU A 267 11.74 26.37 12.57
C GLU A 267 10.31 25.86 12.33
N ASN A 268 10.06 24.57 12.55
CA ASN A 268 8.73 23.97 12.40
C ASN A 268 7.74 24.48 13.45
N ILE A 269 8.10 24.38 14.74
CA ILE A 269 7.17 24.71 15.84
C ILE A 269 6.73 26.17 15.83
N SER A 270 7.59 27.07 15.34
CA SER A 270 7.28 28.50 15.17
C SER A 270 6.17 28.80 14.14
N LYS A 271 5.89 27.84 13.24
CA LYS A 271 4.90 27.97 12.15
C LYS A 271 3.57 27.29 12.47
N LEU A 272 3.49 26.50 13.54
CA LEU A 272 2.31 25.69 13.87
C LEU A 272 1.25 26.49 14.63
N ASP A 273 0.01 26.45 14.13
CA ASP A 273 -1.15 26.99 14.82
C ASP A 273 -1.44 26.27 16.14
N TRP A 274 -2.30 26.85 16.98
CA TRP A 274 -2.64 26.31 18.30
C TRP A 274 -3.22 24.89 18.27
N PHE A 275 -3.93 24.53 17.20
CA PHE A 275 -4.63 23.25 17.06
C PHE A 275 -3.82 22.17 16.33
N ASP A 276 -2.65 22.51 15.78
CA ASP A 276 -1.80 21.58 15.04
C ASP A 276 -0.89 20.77 15.99
N ASP A 277 -0.78 19.46 15.74
CA ASP A 277 0.01 18.49 16.49
C ASP A 277 1.18 17.88 15.70
N ASN A 278 1.48 18.40 14.51
CA ASN A 278 2.62 18.01 13.67
C ASN A 278 3.96 18.61 14.15
N TYR A 279 4.31 18.40 15.42
CA TYR A 279 5.50 19.00 16.04
C TYR A 279 6.82 18.54 15.42
N ILE A 280 6.89 17.29 14.98
CA ILE A 280 8.09 16.73 14.35
C ILE A 280 7.95 16.87 12.82
N PRO A 281 8.80 17.68 12.16
CA PRO A 281 8.77 17.85 10.71
C PRO A 281 9.20 16.58 9.97
N GLY A 282 8.84 16.46 8.68
CA GLY A 282 9.28 15.36 7.81
C GLY A 282 8.43 14.08 7.84
N SER A 283 7.28 14.10 8.53
CA SER A 283 6.34 12.98 8.62
C SER A 283 7.06 11.66 8.99
N HIS A 284 6.99 10.63 8.15
CA HIS A 284 7.60 9.34 8.42
C HIS A 284 9.14 9.39 8.46
N SER A 285 9.78 10.08 7.51
CA SER A 285 11.25 10.20 7.45
C SER A 285 11.80 10.96 8.64
N GLY A 286 11.08 12.01 9.06
CA GLY A 286 11.42 12.78 10.25
C GLY A 286 11.28 11.98 11.54
N LEU A 287 10.23 11.17 11.73
CA LEU A 287 10.11 10.33 12.93
C LEU A 287 11.10 9.16 12.95
N LYS A 288 11.47 8.64 11.76
CA LYS A 288 12.44 7.56 11.62
C LYS A 288 13.82 7.94 12.19
N ILE A 289 14.31 9.16 11.95
CA ILE A 289 15.64 9.54 12.48
C ILE A 289 15.66 9.65 14.01
N TYR A 290 14.56 10.05 14.65
CA TYR A 290 14.45 10.03 16.12
C TYR A 290 14.45 8.59 16.66
N SER A 291 13.79 7.68 15.94
CA SER A 291 13.80 6.24 16.23
C SER A 291 15.23 5.69 16.19
N GLU A 292 15.95 5.94 15.11
CA GLU A 292 17.34 5.49 14.93
C GLU A 292 18.30 6.14 15.94
N LEU A 293 18.12 7.43 16.24
CA LEU A 293 18.91 8.13 17.26
C LEU A 293 18.80 7.45 18.63
N TYR A 294 17.60 7.05 19.06
CA TYR A 294 17.44 6.33 20.33
C TYR A 294 18.00 4.91 20.29
N LYS A 295 17.79 4.17 19.19
CA LYS A 295 18.30 2.80 19.04
C LYS A 295 19.83 2.75 19.10
N GLN A 296 20.51 3.71 18.49
CA GLN A 296 21.97 3.74 18.40
C GLN A 296 22.63 4.51 19.57
N TYR A 297 22.05 5.64 19.98
CA TYR A 297 22.64 6.57 20.95
C TYR A 297 21.65 7.00 22.05
N PRO A 298 21.14 6.06 22.87
CA PRO A 298 20.10 6.36 23.86
C PRO A 298 20.51 7.43 24.89
N ASN A 299 21.80 7.48 25.27
CA ASN A 299 22.37 8.48 26.17
C ASN A 299 22.37 9.91 25.61
N LYS A 300 22.36 10.06 24.27
CA LYS A 300 22.23 11.36 23.60
C LYS A 300 20.77 11.69 23.26
N ALA A 301 20.01 10.65 22.91
CA ALA A 301 18.60 10.76 22.55
C ALA A 301 17.74 11.23 23.72
N ILE A 302 17.89 10.66 24.92
CA ILE A 302 17.04 11.00 26.08
C ILE A 302 17.13 12.48 26.47
N PRO A 303 18.33 13.08 26.65
CA PRO A 303 18.46 14.53 26.87
C PRO A 303 17.77 15.36 25.78
N TYR A 304 17.93 14.95 24.52
CA TYR A 304 17.31 15.63 23.39
C TYR A 304 15.78 15.53 23.41
N PHE A 305 15.22 14.37 23.74
CA PHE A 305 13.77 14.16 23.82
C PHE A 305 13.14 14.95 24.97
N ILE A 306 13.82 15.05 26.12
CA ILE A 306 13.39 15.92 27.24
C ILE A 306 13.34 17.38 26.79
N TYR A 307 14.35 17.83 26.04
CA TYR A 307 14.37 19.17 25.44
C TYR A 307 13.16 19.39 24.52
N ILE A 308 12.90 18.47 23.58
CA ILE A 308 11.77 18.58 22.64
C ILE A 308 10.42 18.63 23.35
N ILE A 309 10.17 17.74 24.31
CA ILE A 309 8.92 17.74 25.10
C ILE A 309 8.76 19.06 25.84
N THR A 310 9.86 19.60 26.38
CA THR A 310 9.85 20.88 27.10
C THR A 310 9.47 22.04 26.18
N GLU A 311 10.01 22.09 24.96
CA GLU A 311 9.67 23.13 23.98
C GLU A 311 8.24 23.00 23.44
N ILE A 312 7.75 21.76 23.23
CA ILE A 312 6.34 21.50 22.88
C ILE A 312 5.43 22.05 23.98
N GLU A 313 5.71 21.72 25.24
CA GLU A 313 4.93 22.18 26.40
C GLU A 313 4.94 23.71 26.52
N LYS A 314 6.09 24.36 26.37
CA LYS A 314 6.21 25.83 26.38
C LYS A 314 5.33 26.49 25.31
N SER A 315 5.31 25.93 24.10
CA SER A 315 4.60 26.53 22.98
C SER A 315 3.07 26.35 23.02
N LYS A 316 2.59 25.28 23.68
CA LYS A 316 1.16 24.89 23.71
C LYS A 316 0.53 24.97 25.10
N SER A 317 1.22 25.60 26.05
CA SER A 317 0.73 25.74 27.42
C SER A 317 -0.32 26.83 27.56
N TYR A 318 -1.31 26.60 28.42
CA TYR A 318 -2.27 27.59 28.90
C TYR A 318 -2.28 27.60 30.44
N GLU A 319 -2.59 28.76 31.00
CA GLU A 319 -2.68 28.95 32.45
C GLU A 319 -4.09 28.59 32.94
N LEU A 320 -4.16 27.81 34.01
CA LEU A 320 -5.36 27.70 34.86
C LEU A 320 -5.03 28.43 36.16
N THR A 321 -5.95 29.26 36.65
CA THR A 321 -5.76 30.08 37.85
C THR A 321 -5.21 29.27 39.03
N ASP A 322 -4.14 29.75 39.65
CA ASP A 322 -3.44 29.12 40.79
C ASP A 322 -2.94 27.68 40.54
N SER A 323 -2.42 27.36 39.35
CA SER A 323 -1.97 26.00 38.99
C SER A 323 -0.66 25.95 38.18
N PHE A 324 -0.11 24.74 37.93
CA PHE A 324 0.96 24.57 36.94
C PHE A 324 0.41 24.71 35.52
N TYR A 325 1.22 25.22 34.59
CA TYR A 325 0.84 25.30 33.18
C TYR A 325 0.46 23.92 32.64
N SER A 326 -0.75 23.83 32.10
CA SER A 326 -1.24 22.64 31.40
C SER A 326 -1.10 22.86 29.89
N SER A 327 -1.15 21.79 29.11
CA SER A 327 -0.92 21.86 27.67
C SER A 327 -1.87 20.94 26.93
N ARG A 328 -2.28 21.36 25.72
CA ARG A 328 -3.10 20.54 24.82
C ARG A 328 -2.31 19.36 24.25
N ALA A 329 -0.98 19.49 24.11
CA ALA A 329 -0.15 18.52 23.41
C ALA A 329 -0.34 17.08 23.95
N PHE A 330 -0.40 16.91 25.28
CA PHE A 330 -0.59 15.60 25.90
C PHE A 330 -1.99 15.43 26.52
N SER A 331 -2.99 16.17 26.03
CA SER A 331 -4.39 15.95 26.41
C SER A 331 -4.85 14.56 25.97
N HIS A 332 -5.54 13.82 26.85
CA HIS A 332 -5.97 12.43 26.62
C HIS A 332 -4.85 11.44 26.28
N TYR A 333 -3.59 11.83 26.49
CA TYR A 333 -2.45 10.94 26.29
C TYR A 333 -2.27 10.04 27.51
N ARG A 334 -2.08 8.74 27.24
CA ARG A 334 -1.76 7.74 28.24
C ARG A 334 -0.43 7.09 27.90
N PRO A 335 0.63 7.28 28.72
CA PRO A 335 1.91 6.62 28.53
C PRO A 335 1.74 5.11 28.44
N ASN A 336 2.37 4.54 27.43
CA ASN A 336 2.39 3.10 27.18
C ASN A 336 3.86 2.68 26.94
N PRO A 337 4.68 2.61 28.01
CA PRO A 337 6.09 2.29 27.90
C PRO A 337 6.25 0.82 27.47
N LYS A 338 6.36 0.60 26.16
CA LYS A 338 6.62 -0.70 25.53
C LYS A 338 8.02 -0.69 24.92
N ASN A 339 8.55 -1.89 24.73
CA ASN A 339 9.79 -2.11 23.97
C ASN A 339 9.53 -2.02 22.45
N ASN A 340 9.00 -0.88 21.99
CA ASN A 340 8.85 -0.55 20.57
C ASN A 340 9.36 0.88 20.37
N PHE A 341 10.38 1.03 19.52
CA PHE A 341 11.06 2.30 19.27
C PHE A 341 10.93 2.75 17.82
N ASP A 342 9.94 2.22 17.10
CA ASP A 342 9.53 2.77 15.81
C ASP A 342 8.50 3.86 16.07
N PHE A 343 8.89 5.11 15.85
CA PHE A 343 8.06 6.25 16.19
C PHE A 343 7.04 6.51 15.10
N HIS A 344 5.77 6.60 15.50
CA HIS A 344 4.65 6.95 14.64
C HIS A 344 4.03 8.29 15.02
N ASP A 345 4.34 8.79 16.22
CA ASP A 345 3.83 10.04 16.79
C ASP A 345 4.93 10.67 17.69
N TYR A 346 4.95 11.99 17.84
CA TYR A 346 5.84 12.67 18.80
C TYR A 346 5.63 12.19 20.25
N LYS A 347 4.45 11.65 20.58
CA LYS A 347 4.16 11.06 21.89
C LYS A 347 5.05 9.84 22.19
N ASP A 348 5.65 9.23 21.17
CA ASP A 348 6.62 8.13 21.36
C ASP A 348 7.94 8.60 22.00
N LEU A 349 8.29 9.88 21.89
CA LEU A 349 9.40 10.48 22.66
C LEU A 349 9.14 10.33 24.16
N TYR A 350 7.91 10.62 24.58
CA TYR A 350 7.46 10.56 25.96
C TYR A 350 7.39 9.09 26.45
N ASN A 351 6.85 8.19 25.63
CA ASN A 351 6.85 6.73 25.91
C ASN A 351 8.29 6.20 26.10
N THR A 352 9.23 6.65 25.27
CA THR A 352 10.62 6.19 25.27
C THR A 352 11.38 6.64 26.52
N ILE A 353 11.16 7.88 26.99
CA ILE A 353 11.71 8.34 28.27
C ILE A 353 11.13 7.52 29.43
N PHE A 354 9.80 7.30 29.45
CA PHE A 354 9.15 6.48 30.48
C PHE A 354 9.67 5.05 30.51
N TYR A 355 9.88 4.44 29.33
CA TYR A 355 10.48 3.12 29.22
C TYR A 355 11.91 3.12 29.78
N SER A 356 12.75 4.10 29.40
CA SER A 356 14.14 4.19 29.84
C SER A 356 14.27 4.36 31.36
N ILE A 357 13.38 5.16 31.96
CA ILE A 357 13.27 5.31 33.43
C ILE A 357 12.90 3.96 34.07
N LYS A 358 11.86 3.28 33.56
CA LYS A 358 11.35 2.03 34.13
C LYS A 358 12.39 0.91 34.08
N GLU A 359 13.08 0.77 32.95
CA GLU A 359 14.10 -0.27 32.73
C GLU A 359 15.48 0.12 33.28
N LYS A 360 15.58 1.28 33.97
CA LYS A 360 16.83 1.80 34.56
C LYS A 360 17.97 1.94 33.53
N LYS A 361 17.64 2.32 32.30
CA LYS A 361 18.58 2.53 31.18
C LYS A 361 18.89 4.02 31.00
N LEU A 362 19.37 4.68 32.06
CA LEU A 362 19.69 6.11 32.04
C LEU A 362 21.13 6.33 32.49
N ASP A 363 21.82 7.21 31.79
CA ASP A 363 23.14 7.71 32.18
C ASP A 363 23.02 8.88 33.19
N ALA A 364 24.15 9.30 33.76
CA ALA A 364 24.20 10.33 34.79
C ALA A 364 23.66 11.69 34.32
N ASN A 365 23.90 12.07 33.06
CA ASN A 365 23.40 13.34 32.52
C ASN A 365 21.87 13.31 32.38
N SER A 366 21.31 12.23 31.83
CA SER A 366 19.86 12.03 31.74
C SER A 366 19.18 12.06 33.11
N ILE A 367 19.81 11.46 34.15
CA ILE A 367 19.32 11.51 35.52
C ILE A 367 19.32 12.95 36.07
N SER A 368 20.39 13.71 35.84
CA SER A 368 20.46 15.12 36.25
C SER A 368 19.33 15.94 35.63
N LEU A 369 19.12 15.80 34.31
CA LEU A 369 18.05 16.50 33.59
C LEU A 369 16.65 16.11 34.10
N LEU A 370 16.41 14.82 34.39
CA LEU A 370 15.13 14.38 34.98
C LEU A 370 14.90 14.99 36.36
N ARG A 371 15.94 15.12 37.21
CA ARG A 371 15.83 15.83 38.49
C ARG A 371 15.56 17.32 38.30
N GLU A 372 16.15 17.96 37.27
CA GLU A 372 15.87 19.36 36.94
C GLU A 372 14.42 19.59 36.52
N THR A 373 13.78 18.62 35.85
CA THR A 373 12.35 18.72 35.49
C THR A 373 11.43 18.87 36.70
N LEU A 374 11.87 18.51 37.91
CA LEU A 374 11.12 18.70 39.17
C LEU A 374 10.88 20.17 39.52
N ASN A 375 11.65 21.09 38.93
CA ASN A 375 11.49 22.53 39.10
C ASN A 375 10.67 23.18 37.97
N SER A 376 10.13 22.39 37.04
CA SER A 376 9.37 22.91 35.90
C SER A 376 8.01 23.45 36.31
N GLN A 377 7.61 24.56 35.69
CA GLN A 377 6.25 25.10 35.80
C GLN A 377 5.24 24.40 34.86
N TYR A 378 5.71 23.54 33.95
CA TYR A 378 4.88 22.80 32.98
C TYR A 378 4.55 21.41 33.51
N ALA A 379 3.26 21.12 33.65
CA ALA A 379 2.79 19.93 34.36
C ALA A 379 3.29 18.61 33.76
N ASN A 380 3.33 18.49 32.42
CA ASN A 380 3.76 17.25 31.77
C ASN A 380 5.29 17.10 31.71
N VAL A 381 6.05 18.21 31.78
CA VAL A 381 7.52 18.14 31.97
C VAL A 381 7.84 17.69 33.39
N LEU A 382 7.18 18.30 34.39
CA LEU A 382 7.30 17.92 35.80
C LEU A 382 6.95 16.44 36.05
N THR A 383 6.01 15.90 35.28
CA THR A 383 5.62 14.49 35.32
C THR A 383 6.78 13.54 35.00
N LEU A 384 7.73 13.93 34.13
CA LEU A 384 8.92 13.11 33.83
C LEU A 384 9.76 12.86 35.08
N GLY A 385 10.05 13.93 35.83
CA GLY A 385 10.76 13.86 37.11
C GLY A 385 9.98 13.09 38.18
N VAL A 386 8.66 13.33 38.30
CA VAL A 386 7.80 12.59 39.23
C VAL A 386 7.83 11.09 38.93
N TYR A 387 7.74 10.69 37.67
CA TYR A 387 7.83 9.29 37.27
C TYR A 387 9.20 8.68 37.57
N TYR A 388 10.29 9.44 37.38
CA TYR A 388 11.63 9.04 37.80
C TYR A 388 11.72 8.76 39.31
N LEU A 389 11.16 9.64 40.15
CA LEU A 389 11.11 9.43 41.60
C LEU A 389 10.32 8.17 41.97
N ILE A 390 9.20 7.88 41.28
CA ILE A 390 8.39 6.66 41.54
C ILE A 390 9.21 5.38 41.31
N GLN A 391 10.01 5.33 40.25
CA GLN A 391 10.81 4.14 39.90
C GLN A 391 12.09 4.00 40.76
N ASN A 392 12.52 5.08 41.41
CA ASN A 392 13.74 5.15 42.23
C ASN A 392 13.45 5.61 43.68
N LYS A 393 12.25 5.29 44.19
CA LYS A 393 11.71 5.83 45.45
C LYS A 393 12.60 5.59 46.67
N GLU A 394 13.35 4.48 46.70
CA GLU A 394 14.29 4.18 47.79
C GLU A 394 15.56 5.05 47.70
N GLN A 395 16.10 5.26 46.49
CA GLN A 395 17.32 6.06 46.28
C GLN A 395 17.05 7.58 46.35
N GLU A 396 15.83 8.00 46.02
CA GLU A 396 15.43 9.41 45.88
C GLU A 396 14.49 9.88 46.99
N ILE A 397 14.52 9.23 48.17
CA ILE A 397 13.55 9.51 49.23
C ILE A 397 13.63 10.95 49.75
N GLU A 398 14.83 11.52 49.87
CA GLU A 398 15.05 12.90 50.30
C GLU A 398 14.55 13.91 49.26
N THR A 399 14.86 13.68 47.97
CA THR A 399 14.36 14.49 46.85
C THR A 399 12.83 14.45 46.80
N THR A 400 12.26 13.25 46.99
CA THR A 400 10.81 13.04 47.02
C THR A 400 10.17 13.78 48.20
N PHE A 401 10.75 13.69 49.39
CA PHE A 401 10.27 14.40 50.57
C PHE A 401 10.29 15.92 50.35
N LYS A 402 11.38 16.46 49.78
CA LYS A 402 11.49 17.88 49.44
C LYS A 402 10.38 18.34 48.49
N LEU A 403 10.07 17.54 47.45
CA LEU A 403 8.99 17.85 46.50
C LEU A 403 7.61 17.81 47.18
N LEU A 404 7.30 16.73 47.92
CA LEU A 404 6.00 16.54 48.55
C LEU A 404 5.75 17.48 49.73
N SER A 405 6.81 18.00 50.36
CA SER A 405 6.72 19.00 51.43
C SER A 405 6.42 20.41 50.91
N ASN A 406 6.47 20.63 49.59
CA ASN A 406 6.05 21.89 48.99
C ASN A 406 4.51 21.93 48.94
N PRO A 407 3.84 22.85 49.68
CA PRO A 407 2.38 22.95 49.69
C PRO A 407 1.79 23.10 48.30
N ASP A 408 2.44 23.90 47.46
CA ASP A 408 1.97 24.20 46.10
C ASP A 408 1.95 22.95 45.21
N PHE A 409 2.84 21.98 45.43
CA PHE A 409 2.92 20.80 44.55
C PHE A 409 1.63 19.97 44.63
N LEU A 410 1.22 19.52 45.82
CA LEU A 410 0.03 18.66 45.97
C LEU A 410 -1.28 19.40 45.70
N ILE A 411 -1.28 20.72 45.92
CA ILE A 411 -2.36 21.65 45.59
C ILE A 411 -2.52 21.76 44.07
N LYS A 412 -1.42 21.92 43.33
CA LYS A 412 -1.43 22.21 41.88
C LYS A 412 -1.29 20.98 40.99
N SER A 413 -0.91 19.82 41.50
CA SER A 413 -0.59 18.64 40.68
C SER A 413 -1.76 18.11 39.83
N ASN A 414 -2.99 18.50 40.14
CA ASN A 414 -4.18 18.14 39.35
C ASN A 414 -4.38 19.01 38.09
N SER A 415 -3.45 19.92 37.77
CA SER A 415 -3.47 20.72 36.54
C SER A 415 -3.33 19.89 35.26
N SER A 416 -2.82 18.66 35.38
CA SER A 416 -2.76 17.66 34.31
C SER A 416 -3.23 16.30 34.83
N GLU A 417 -3.97 15.55 34.02
CA GLU A 417 -4.37 14.18 34.35
C GLU A 417 -3.15 13.29 34.62
N LEU A 418 -2.07 13.49 33.86
CA LEU A 418 -0.82 12.73 33.99
C LEU A 418 -0.11 13.05 35.30
N LEU A 419 0.10 14.34 35.56
CA LEU A 419 0.77 14.79 36.79
C LEU A 419 -0.01 14.34 38.02
N GLY A 420 -1.34 14.50 38.01
CA GLY A 420 -2.20 14.09 39.13
C GLY A 420 -2.13 12.59 39.40
N TYR A 421 -2.23 11.78 38.34
CA TYR A 421 -2.15 10.33 38.44
C TYR A 421 -0.82 9.85 39.04
N TYR A 422 0.31 10.33 38.51
CA TYR A 422 1.63 9.91 38.97
C TYR A 422 2.00 10.51 40.34
N SER A 423 1.57 11.74 40.64
CA SER A 423 1.79 12.33 41.98
C SER A 423 1.07 11.52 43.07
N ASN A 424 -0.14 11.04 42.80
CA ASN A 424 -0.87 10.16 43.72
C ASN A 424 -0.13 8.83 43.93
N ILE A 425 0.43 8.23 42.87
CA ILE A 425 1.26 7.02 42.99
C ILE A 425 2.52 7.29 43.82
N LEU A 426 3.17 8.43 43.61
CA LEU A 426 4.37 8.83 44.35
C LEU A 426 4.08 8.92 45.85
N VAL A 427 2.99 9.62 46.24
CA VAL A 427 2.54 9.70 47.64
C VAL A 427 2.29 8.29 48.21
N ALA A 428 1.48 7.47 47.53
CA ALA A 428 1.11 6.14 48.00
C ALA A 428 2.34 5.23 48.23
N LYS A 429 3.32 5.28 47.32
CA LYS A 429 4.51 4.43 47.38
C LYS A 429 5.59 4.92 48.35
N CYS A 430 5.72 6.23 48.55
CA CYS A 430 6.80 6.80 49.35
C CYS A 430 6.39 7.09 50.80
N TYR A 431 5.10 7.31 51.08
CA TYR A 431 4.62 7.55 52.44
C TYR A 431 5.11 6.52 53.48
N PRO A 432 5.09 5.20 53.20
CA PRO A 432 5.57 4.20 54.15
C PRO A 432 7.08 4.23 54.39
N LEU A 433 7.86 4.86 53.49
CA LEU A 433 9.32 4.98 53.59
C LEU A 433 9.75 6.20 54.42
N PHE A 434 8.84 7.15 54.65
CA PHE A 434 9.11 8.33 55.46
C PHE A 434 9.14 8.01 56.95
N ASP A 435 10.03 8.70 57.66
CA ASP A 435 10.04 8.66 59.12
C ASP A 435 8.80 9.37 59.71
N ARG A 436 8.59 9.22 61.02
CA ARG A 436 7.43 9.77 61.69
C ARG A 436 7.34 11.30 61.59
N LYS A 437 8.46 12.03 61.60
CA LYS A 437 8.47 13.50 61.48
C LYS A 437 8.07 13.91 60.07
N GLN A 438 8.62 13.24 59.06
CA GLN A 438 8.28 13.44 57.65
C GLN A 438 6.81 13.14 57.36
N GLN A 439 6.25 12.06 57.91
CA GLN A 439 4.82 11.74 57.78
C GLN A 439 3.91 12.82 58.38
N ILE A 440 4.28 13.40 59.54
CA ILE A 440 3.52 14.49 60.16
C ILE A 440 3.49 15.72 59.25
N VAL A 441 4.65 16.10 58.69
CA VAL A 441 4.74 17.23 57.74
C VAL A 441 3.85 16.97 56.52
N LEU A 442 3.98 15.80 55.89
CA LEU A 442 3.19 15.46 54.71
C LEU A 442 1.67 15.42 55.01
N ASN A 443 1.25 14.94 56.19
CA ASN A 443 -0.15 14.97 56.60
C ASN A 443 -0.69 16.41 56.66
N GLN A 444 0.09 17.36 57.21
CA GLN A 444 -0.29 18.78 57.23
C GLN A 444 -0.42 19.37 55.82
N ILE A 445 0.50 19.01 54.91
CA ILE A 445 0.42 19.42 53.51
C ILE A 445 -0.83 18.84 52.84
N ILE A 446 -1.13 17.55 53.02
CA ILE A 446 -2.34 16.92 52.47
C ILE A 446 -3.59 17.67 52.98
N LEU A 447 -3.67 17.96 54.28
CA LEU A 447 -4.80 18.68 54.86
C LEU A 447 -4.95 20.11 54.29
N SER A 448 -3.87 20.77 53.90
CA SER A 448 -3.95 22.10 53.26
C SER A 448 -4.76 22.10 51.95
N THR A 449 -4.87 20.96 51.27
CA THR A 449 -5.65 20.80 50.02
C THR A 449 -7.17 20.91 50.22
N LEU A 450 -7.66 20.87 51.48
CA LEU A 450 -9.10 21.00 51.82
C LEU A 450 -9.72 22.30 51.30
N LYS A 451 -8.91 23.35 51.13
CA LYS A 451 -9.34 24.68 50.69
C LYS A 451 -9.71 24.74 49.21
N GLN A 452 -9.38 23.73 48.41
CA GLN A 452 -9.71 23.67 46.97
C GLN A 452 -11.06 22.99 46.71
N TYR A 453 -12.15 23.76 46.78
CA TYR A 453 -13.44 23.27 46.34
C TYR A 453 -14.23 24.30 45.55
N HIS A 454 -14.96 23.80 44.56
CA HIS A 454 -15.90 24.58 43.78
C HIS A 454 -17.29 23.99 43.97
N HIS A 455 -18.27 24.86 44.17
CA HIS A 455 -19.68 24.53 44.08
C HIS A 455 -20.21 25.18 42.80
N TRP A 456 -20.82 24.39 41.92
CA TRP A 456 -21.46 24.94 40.74
C TRP A 456 -22.77 24.20 40.45
N THR A 457 -23.75 24.94 39.96
CA THR A 457 -25.01 24.41 39.47
C THR A 457 -24.97 24.38 37.95
N TYR A 458 -25.28 23.24 37.35
CA TYR A 458 -25.38 23.11 35.90
C TYR A 458 -26.71 22.47 35.52
N GLU A 459 -27.22 22.87 34.37
CA GLU A 459 -28.43 22.30 33.76
C GLU A 459 -27.99 21.60 32.48
N THR A 460 -28.39 20.34 32.32
CA THR A 460 -28.11 19.58 31.09
C THR A 460 -29.33 19.64 30.20
N PHE A 461 -29.17 19.51 28.88
CA PHE A 461 -30.27 19.41 27.90
C PHE A 461 -31.38 18.41 28.28
N TYR A 462 -31.07 17.42 29.12
CA TYR A 462 -31.97 16.31 29.47
C TYR A 462 -32.41 16.26 30.95
N THR A 463 -31.93 17.14 31.85
CA THR A 463 -32.28 17.09 33.30
C THR A 463 -32.30 18.46 33.98
N LYS A 464 -33.13 18.62 35.03
CA LYS A 464 -33.20 19.78 35.94
C LYS A 464 -31.82 20.08 36.57
N LYS A 465 -31.61 21.35 36.97
CA LYS A 465 -30.44 21.86 37.73
C LYS A 465 -29.84 20.83 38.70
N LYS A 466 -28.61 20.40 38.42
CA LYS A 466 -27.78 19.59 39.31
C LYS A 466 -26.76 20.48 40.02
N VAL A 467 -26.54 20.24 41.31
CA VAL A 467 -25.46 20.85 42.10
C VAL A 467 -24.28 19.87 42.09
N SER A 468 -23.14 20.31 41.60
CA SER A 468 -21.86 19.59 41.73
C SER A 468 -20.97 20.31 42.74
N SER A 469 -20.26 19.52 43.55
CA SER A 469 -19.32 20.02 44.55
C SER A 469 -18.09 19.13 44.61
N THR A 470 -16.92 19.75 44.53
CA THR A 470 -15.62 19.09 44.71
C THR A 470 -15.10 19.16 46.15
N TYR A 471 -15.93 19.62 47.10
CA TYR A 471 -15.57 19.70 48.51
C TYR A 471 -14.99 18.37 49.02
N LEU A 472 -13.84 18.41 49.68
CA LEU A 472 -13.13 17.24 50.20
C LEU A 472 -12.53 16.30 49.14
N LYS A 473 -12.90 16.41 47.86
CA LYS A 473 -12.55 15.40 46.84
C LYS A 473 -11.04 15.21 46.67
N ARG A 474 -10.26 16.30 46.62
CA ARG A 474 -8.80 16.25 46.46
C ARG A 474 -8.11 15.70 47.71
N THR A 475 -8.46 16.21 48.88
CA THR A 475 -7.88 15.75 50.15
C THR A 475 -8.20 14.28 50.37
N TYR A 476 -9.45 13.88 50.16
CA TYR A 476 -9.87 12.49 50.28
C TYR A 476 -9.10 11.58 49.32
N SER A 477 -8.90 11.98 48.05
CA SER A 477 -8.17 11.14 47.09
C SER A 477 -6.69 10.94 47.44
N LEU A 478 -6.08 11.84 48.21
CA LEU A 478 -4.73 11.67 48.74
C LEU A 478 -4.74 10.81 50.03
N VAL A 479 -5.67 11.10 50.94
CA VAL A 479 -5.82 10.38 52.22
C VAL A 479 -6.17 8.90 51.99
N SER A 480 -7.03 8.60 51.02
CA SER A 480 -7.46 7.23 50.71
C SER A 480 -6.34 6.33 50.19
N LEU A 481 -5.19 6.90 49.81
CA LEU A 481 -4.01 6.19 49.34
C LEU A 481 -3.06 5.79 50.47
N LEU A 482 -3.26 6.33 51.68
CA LEU A 482 -2.37 6.08 52.83
C LEU A 482 -2.66 4.71 53.47
N PRO A 483 -1.64 4.04 54.05
CA PRO A 483 -1.84 2.77 54.74
C PRO A 483 -2.83 2.89 55.90
N GLU A 484 -3.70 1.90 56.09
CA GLU A 484 -4.72 1.90 57.13
C GLU A 484 -4.14 2.07 58.55
N LYS A 485 -2.97 1.45 58.80
CA LYS A 485 -2.25 1.62 60.05
C LYS A 485 -1.93 3.10 60.31
N SER A 486 -1.39 3.81 59.32
CA SER A 486 -1.07 5.23 59.42
C SER A 486 -2.32 6.08 59.60
N LEU A 487 -3.41 5.79 58.88
CA LEU A 487 -4.68 6.50 59.07
C LEU A 487 -5.20 6.40 60.51
N ASN A 488 -5.08 5.22 61.13
CA ASN A 488 -5.50 5.02 62.52
C ASN A 488 -4.62 5.73 63.55
N GLU A 489 -3.37 6.03 63.21
CA GLU A 489 -2.44 6.79 64.07
C GLU A 489 -2.72 8.31 64.06
N TYR A 490 -3.40 8.83 63.03
CA TYR A 490 -3.72 10.26 62.87
C TYR A 490 -5.23 10.53 62.82
N PRO A 491 -5.88 10.96 63.93
CA PRO A 491 -7.34 11.09 64.02
C PRO A 491 -7.98 11.97 62.94
N GLU A 492 -7.32 13.06 62.54
CA GLU A 492 -7.83 13.97 61.51
C GLU A 492 -7.86 13.30 60.12
N MET A 493 -6.83 12.52 59.77
CA MET A 493 -6.77 11.80 58.50
C MET A 493 -7.84 10.70 58.45
N LYS A 494 -8.04 9.98 59.56
CA LYS A 494 -9.13 9.00 59.68
C LYS A 494 -10.51 9.61 59.47
N LYS A 495 -10.75 10.80 60.06
CA LYS A 495 -12.00 11.53 59.90
C LYS A 495 -12.25 11.89 58.43
N ILE A 496 -11.24 12.46 57.75
CA ILE A 496 -11.31 12.82 56.33
C ILE A 496 -11.59 11.59 55.46
N ASN A 497 -10.93 10.47 55.73
CA ASN A 497 -11.15 9.22 54.99
C ASN A 497 -12.61 8.73 55.12
N GLN A 498 -13.15 8.73 56.35
CA GLN A 498 -14.52 8.27 56.62
C GLN A 498 -15.58 9.22 56.05
N GLU A 499 -15.34 10.53 56.09
CA GLU A 499 -16.25 11.53 55.51
C GLU A 499 -16.23 11.47 53.97
N GLY A 500 -15.04 11.36 53.39
CA GLY A 500 -14.86 11.22 51.95
C GLY A 500 -15.49 9.93 51.41
N PHE A 501 -15.32 8.80 52.11
CA PHE A 501 -15.94 7.53 51.74
C PHE A 501 -17.47 7.61 51.77
N ARG A 502 -18.05 8.26 52.79
CA ARG A 502 -19.50 8.47 52.86
C ARG A 502 -20.05 9.31 51.70
N ARG A 503 -19.25 10.22 51.15
CA ARG A 503 -19.67 11.16 50.11
C ARG A 503 -19.37 10.71 48.69
N TYR A 504 -18.22 10.08 48.48
CA TYR A 504 -17.68 9.74 47.16
C TYR A 504 -17.47 8.24 46.96
N GLU A 505 -17.83 7.42 47.94
CA GLU A 505 -17.49 5.99 47.99
C GLU A 505 -15.98 5.77 47.82
N LYS A 506 -15.58 4.59 47.34
CA LYS A 506 -14.18 4.28 47.07
C LYS A 506 -13.68 5.10 45.87
N VAL A 507 -12.65 5.92 46.08
CA VAL A 507 -11.98 6.67 45.01
C VAL A 507 -10.73 5.91 44.56
N ASP A 508 -10.78 5.40 43.33
CA ASP A 508 -9.63 4.77 42.70
C ASP A 508 -8.77 5.80 41.94
N ASN A 509 -7.44 5.70 42.07
CA ASN A 509 -6.51 6.47 41.25
C ASN A 509 -6.45 5.87 39.83
N LYS A 510 -7.38 6.27 38.96
CA LYS A 510 -7.48 5.79 37.59
C LYS A 510 -6.41 6.43 36.70
N PRO A 511 -5.81 5.68 35.74
CA PRO A 511 -4.92 6.26 34.76
C PRO A 511 -5.65 7.31 33.89
N PRO A 512 -4.91 8.24 33.24
CA PRO A 512 -5.48 9.23 32.34
C PRO A 512 -6.44 8.62 31.31
N SER A 513 -7.48 9.38 30.99
CA SER A 513 -8.55 8.88 30.11
C SER A 513 -8.05 8.77 28.67
N VAL A 514 -8.15 7.58 28.09
CA VAL A 514 -8.03 7.41 26.64
C VAL A 514 -9.41 7.63 26.04
N VAL A 515 -9.50 8.36 24.93
CA VAL A 515 -10.76 8.44 24.17
C VAL A 515 -11.16 7.01 23.80
N THR A 516 -12.19 6.52 24.48
CA THR A 516 -12.76 5.21 24.19
C THR A 516 -14.08 5.46 23.49
N THR A 517 -14.07 5.31 22.18
CA THR A 517 -15.29 5.39 21.39
C THR A 517 -15.99 4.04 21.50
N TYR A 518 -17.12 4.01 22.17
CA TYR A 518 -17.98 2.84 22.18
C TYR A 518 -18.96 2.95 21.01
N SER A 519 -19.06 1.90 20.20
CA SER A 519 -20.08 1.77 19.17
C SER A 519 -20.89 0.50 19.40
N GLY A 520 -22.18 0.55 19.08
CA GLY A 520 -23.09 -0.60 19.21
C GLY A 520 -24.04 -0.51 20.40
N TRP A 521 -24.83 -1.58 20.55
CA TRP A 521 -25.92 -1.67 21.51
C TRP A 521 -25.55 -2.57 22.69
N ARG A 522 -25.64 -2.07 23.94
CA ARG A 522 -25.38 -2.90 25.12
C ARG A 522 -26.52 -3.88 25.37
N SER A 523 -26.18 -5.12 25.71
CA SER A 523 -27.13 -6.18 26.10
C SER A 523 -26.95 -6.56 27.57
N TYR A 524 -27.89 -7.31 28.15
CA TYR A 524 -27.62 -7.99 29.42
C TYR A 524 -26.47 -8.99 29.27
N PRO A 525 -25.77 -9.38 30.36
CA PRO A 525 -24.84 -10.50 30.31
C PRO A 525 -25.51 -11.76 29.77
N GLN A 526 -24.81 -12.56 28.96
CA GLN A 526 -25.37 -13.75 28.31
C GLN A 526 -26.11 -14.68 29.29
N LYS A 527 -25.51 -14.93 30.46
CA LYS A 527 -26.11 -15.73 31.54
C LYS A 527 -27.48 -15.24 31.98
N ALA A 528 -27.77 -13.95 31.89
CA ALA A 528 -29.11 -13.43 32.18
C ALA A 528 -30.12 -13.91 31.14
N TYR A 529 -29.80 -13.79 29.85
CA TYR A 529 -30.67 -14.25 28.77
C TYR A 529 -30.88 -15.77 28.77
N ASP A 530 -29.83 -16.55 29.02
CA ASP A 530 -29.90 -18.01 29.07
C ASP A 530 -30.91 -18.51 30.15
N ASN A 531 -31.14 -17.71 31.20
CA ASN A 531 -32.05 -18.04 32.30
C ASN A 531 -33.39 -17.29 32.24
N MET A 532 -33.64 -16.45 31.23
CA MET A 532 -34.91 -15.72 31.12
C MET A 532 -36.07 -16.67 30.78
N THR A 533 -37.14 -16.60 31.57
CA THR A 533 -38.43 -17.18 31.19
C THR A 533 -39.10 -16.35 30.08
N LEU A 534 -40.13 -16.89 29.41
CA LEU A 534 -40.90 -16.12 28.42
C LEU A 534 -41.54 -14.86 29.04
N THR A 535 -41.93 -14.92 30.31
CA THR A 535 -42.43 -13.76 31.06
C THR A 535 -41.33 -12.72 31.28
N ASP A 536 -40.10 -13.16 31.59
CA ASP A 536 -38.96 -12.25 31.74
C ASP A 536 -38.61 -11.55 30.42
N TRP A 537 -38.65 -12.29 29.30
CA TRP A 537 -38.49 -11.72 27.97
C TRP A 537 -39.54 -10.62 27.71
N ARG A 538 -40.83 -10.92 27.94
CA ARG A 538 -41.92 -9.93 27.78
C ARG A 538 -41.70 -8.70 28.64
N ASN A 539 -41.37 -8.88 29.92
CA ASN A 539 -41.09 -7.79 30.84
C ASN A 539 -39.87 -6.95 30.41
N SER A 540 -38.84 -7.61 29.85
CA SER A 540 -37.66 -6.92 29.33
C SER A 540 -38.00 -6.00 28.15
N PHE A 541 -38.90 -6.42 27.26
CA PHE A 541 -39.34 -5.63 26.12
C PHE A 541 -40.02 -4.35 26.58
N ILE A 542 -40.99 -4.47 27.49
CA ILE A 542 -41.72 -3.33 28.07
C ILE A 542 -40.76 -2.37 28.78
N LYS A 543 -39.82 -2.90 29.58
CA LYS A 543 -38.87 -2.10 30.34
C LYS A 543 -37.88 -1.32 29.45
N LEU A 544 -37.50 -1.88 28.31
CA LEU A 544 -36.49 -1.32 27.40
C LEU A 544 -37.08 -0.59 26.19
N ASN A 545 -38.41 -0.40 26.12
CA ASN A 545 -39.08 0.32 25.04
C ASN A 545 -38.78 1.83 24.98
N THR A 546 -38.04 2.39 25.95
CA THR A 546 -37.63 3.80 25.92
C THR A 546 -36.21 3.96 25.36
N GLU A 547 -36.01 4.89 24.44
CA GLU A 547 -34.66 5.27 23.98
C GLU A 547 -33.77 5.67 25.17
N GLN A 548 -32.49 5.28 25.14
CA GLN A 548 -31.49 5.62 26.16
C GLN A 548 -31.47 7.14 26.36
N ARG A 549 -31.79 7.60 27.57
CA ARG A 549 -32.12 9.01 27.84
C ARG A 549 -30.91 9.91 28.13
N SER A 550 -29.67 9.40 28.10
CA SER A 550 -28.46 10.24 28.20
C SER A 550 -27.16 9.44 28.01
N PHE A 551 -26.05 10.15 27.82
CA PHE A 551 -24.68 9.60 27.89
C PHE A 551 -24.39 8.84 29.19
N ALA A 552 -25.09 9.14 30.29
CA ALA A 552 -24.92 8.48 31.59
C ALA A 552 -25.55 7.08 31.67
N ASP A 553 -26.37 6.69 30.69
CA ASP A 553 -27.04 5.38 30.64
C ASP A 553 -26.34 4.38 29.70
N TRP A 554 -25.15 4.72 29.18
CA TRP A 554 -24.45 3.92 28.18
C TRP A 554 -24.13 2.50 28.65
N ASP A 555 -23.85 2.29 29.93
CA ASP A 555 -23.57 0.97 30.49
C ASP A 555 -24.82 0.13 30.80
N LYS A 556 -26.02 0.65 30.54
CA LYS A 556 -27.27 -0.07 30.73
C LYS A 556 -27.68 -0.81 29.45
N PRO A 557 -28.33 -1.98 29.55
CA PRO A 557 -28.90 -2.68 28.39
C PRO A 557 -29.84 -1.77 27.62
N SER A 558 -29.79 -1.85 26.28
CA SER A 558 -30.60 -1.06 25.37
C SER A 558 -31.57 -1.93 24.57
N LYS A 559 -32.58 -1.30 23.95
CA LYS A 559 -33.52 -1.98 23.05
C LYS A 559 -32.78 -2.75 21.95
N GLY A 560 -31.85 -2.11 21.25
CA GLY A 560 -31.08 -2.72 20.16
C GLY A 560 -30.21 -3.91 20.59
N GLY A 561 -29.69 -3.90 21.83
CA GLY A 561 -28.94 -5.03 22.36
C GLY A 561 -29.87 -6.19 22.72
N ASN A 562 -31.06 -5.85 23.22
CA ASN A 562 -32.09 -6.79 23.59
C ASN A 562 -32.77 -7.47 22.39
N THR A 563 -33.07 -6.73 21.31
CA THR A 563 -33.60 -7.28 20.06
C THR A 563 -32.61 -8.26 19.45
N ARG A 564 -31.34 -7.88 19.30
CA ARG A 564 -30.29 -8.79 18.78
C ARG A 564 -30.15 -10.08 19.60
N SER A 565 -30.23 -9.95 20.93
CA SER A 565 -30.18 -11.13 21.80
C SER A 565 -31.44 -11.99 21.63
N PHE A 566 -32.61 -11.38 21.51
CA PHE A 566 -33.86 -12.10 21.24
C PHE A 566 -33.81 -12.86 19.92
N GLU A 567 -33.45 -12.22 18.81
CA GLU A 567 -33.25 -12.85 17.50
C GLU A 567 -32.37 -14.11 17.58
N GLN A 568 -31.25 -14.01 18.29
CA GLN A 568 -30.33 -15.12 18.48
C GLN A 568 -30.99 -16.29 19.22
N HIS A 569 -31.71 -16.03 20.32
CA HIS A 569 -32.38 -17.09 21.08
C HIS A 569 -33.55 -17.71 20.31
N VAL A 570 -34.29 -16.91 19.53
CA VAL A 570 -35.32 -17.44 18.62
C VAL A 570 -34.68 -18.35 17.57
N SER A 571 -33.50 -18.01 17.05
CA SER A 571 -32.81 -18.87 16.08
C SER A 571 -32.33 -20.22 16.66
N GLN A 572 -32.07 -20.27 17.97
CA GLN A 572 -31.59 -21.47 18.67
C GLN A 572 -32.73 -22.36 19.17
N GLU A 573 -33.85 -21.76 19.63
CA GLU A 573 -35.01 -22.48 20.18
C GLU A 573 -36.33 -22.09 19.46
N PRO A 574 -36.43 -22.23 18.13
CA PRO A 574 -37.53 -21.65 17.36
C PRO A 574 -38.92 -22.19 17.74
N ASN A 575 -39.04 -23.48 18.09
CA ASN A 575 -40.30 -24.08 18.54
C ASN A 575 -40.86 -23.40 19.82
N LYS A 576 -39.97 -23.10 20.78
CA LYS A 576 -40.32 -22.46 22.07
C LYS A 576 -40.81 -21.03 21.85
N PHE A 577 -40.12 -20.28 21.00
CA PHE A 577 -40.41 -18.87 20.77
C PHE A 577 -41.52 -18.62 19.75
N TYR A 578 -41.84 -19.58 18.87
CA TYR A 578 -42.95 -19.45 17.91
C TYR A 578 -44.29 -19.15 18.58
N THR A 579 -44.67 -19.96 19.58
CA THR A 579 -45.93 -19.75 20.33
C THR A 579 -45.90 -18.43 21.08
N PHE A 580 -44.77 -18.09 21.70
CA PHE A 580 -44.59 -16.81 22.38
C PHE A 580 -44.79 -15.62 21.43
N MET A 581 -44.23 -15.68 20.22
CA MET A 581 -44.39 -14.63 19.21
C MET A 581 -45.83 -14.45 18.76
N LYS A 582 -46.65 -15.52 18.67
CA LYS A 582 -48.10 -15.40 18.41
C LYS A 582 -48.77 -14.51 19.45
N ASP A 583 -48.41 -14.69 20.72
CA ASP A 583 -48.99 -13.90 21.81
C ASP A 583 -48.49 -12.45 21.78
N LEU A 584 -47.23 -12.21 21.39
CA LEU A 584 -46.66 -10.85 21.31
C LEU A 584 -47.32 -10.00 20.22
N ILE A 585 -47.73 -10.59 19.09
CA ILE A 585 -48.37 -9.84 17.99
C ILE A 585 -49.63 -9.12 18.48
N ASN A 586 -50.43 -9.75 19.34
CA ASN A 586 -51.64 -9.17 19.93
C ASN A 586 -51.36 -8.10 21.00
N ASP A 587 -50.15 -8.05 21.54
CA ASP A 587 -49.80 -7.18 22.67
C ASP A 587 -49.24 -5.84 22.19
N LYS A 588 -50.10 -4.80 22.17
CA LYS A 588 -49.73 -3.44 21.75
C LYS A 588 -48.71 -2.75 22.68
N SER A 589 -48.46 -3.29 23.87
CA SER A 589 -47.41 -2.77 24.75
C SER A 589 -46.00 -3.16 24.29
N ILE A 590 -45.89 -4.16 23.41
CA ILE A 590 -44.64 -4.66 22.85
C ILE A 590 -44.38 -3.96 21.54
N ASP A 591 -43.23 -3.31 21.42
CA ASP A 591 -42.83 -2.63 20.20
C ASP A 591 -42.58 -3.62 19.04
N LEU A 592 -43.02 -3.25 17.84
CA LEU A 592 -43.00 -4.10 16.65
C LEU A 592 -41.57 -4.57 16.28
N GLU A 593 -40.53 -3.81 16.62
CA GLU A 593 -39.13 -4.16 16.37
C GLU A 593 -38.74 -5.51 17.01
N TYR A 594 -39.27 -5.83 18.19
CA TYR A 594 -39.02 -7.13 18.84
C TYR A 594 -39.65 -8.28 18.08
N ILE A 595 -40.86 -8.08 17.55
CA ILE A 595 -41.57 -9.08 16.75
C ILE A 595 -40.82 -9.32 15.44
N LEU A 596 -40.38 -8.25 14.75
CA LEU A 596 -39.60 -8.33 13.51
C LEU A 596 -38.24 -9.01 13.74
N SER A 597 -37.57 -8.71 14.85
CA SER A 597 -36.33 -9.36 15.26
C SER A 597 -36.53 -10.85 15.56
N GLY A 598 -37.67 -11.23 16.15
CA GLY A 598 -38.05 -12.64 16.28
C GLY A 598 -38.27 -13.32 14.93
N LEU A 599 -38.88 -12.64 13.95
CA LEU A 599 -39.04 -13.19 12.59
C LEU A 599 -37.69 -13.42 11.91
N GLU A 600 -36.74 -12.50 12.04
CA GLU A 600 -35.37 -12.73 11.56
C GLU A 600 -34.72 -13.95 12.23
N GLY A 601 -34.96 -14.15 13.53
CA GLY A 601 -34.52 -15.35 14.25
C GLY A 601 -35.12 -16.64 13.69
N LEU A 602 -36.43 -16.67 13.42
CA LEU A 602 -37.09 -17.83 12.81
C LEU A 602 -36.61 -18.09 11.38
N LYS A 603 -36.37 -17.04 10.60
CA LYS A 603 -35.79 -17.12 9.25
C LYS A 603 -34.39 -17.77 9.30
N LYS A 604 -33.54 -17.33 10.24
CA LYS A 604 -32.20 -17.92 10.46
C LYS A 604 -32.24 -19.38 10.91
N ALA A 605 -33.28 -19.78 11.65
CA ALA A 605 -33.50 -21.18 12.02
C ALA A 605 -34.12 -22.04 10.90
N GLU A 606 -34.38 -21.46 9.73
CA GLU A 606 -35.11 -22.11 8.63
C GLU A 606 -36.44 -22.75 9.08
N TYR A 607 -37.18 -22.06 9.95
CA TYR A 607 -38.42 -22.56 10.54
C TYR A 607 -39.57 -22.72 9.54
N SER A 608 -40.58 -23.55 9.84
CA SER A 608 -41.69 -23.84 8.92
C SER A 608 -42.30 -22.58 8.28
N LYS A 609 -42.26 -22.51 6.94
CA LYS A 609 -42.79 -21.38 6.15
C LYS A 609 -44.28 -21.14 6.38
N GLU A 610 -45.07 -22.20 6.58
CA GLU A 610 -46.50 -22.10 6.91
C GLU A 610 -46.71 -21.40 8.27
N SER A 611 -45.94 -21.82 9.28
CA SER A 611 -45.97 -21.22 10.60
C SER A 611 -45.51 -19.76 10.57
N PHE A 612 -44.45 -19.46 9.83
CA PHE A 612 -43.94 -18.09 9.62
C PHE A 612 -44.98 -17.18 8.97
N GLN A 613 -45.65 -17.70 7.93
CA GLN A 613 -46.71 -17.01 7.21
C GLN A 613 -47.88 -16.61 8.13
N HIS A 614 -48.28 -17.49 9.05
CA HIS A 614 -49.30 -17.18 10.05
C HIS A 614 -48.91 -15.99 10.95
N LEU A 615 -47.63 -15.84 11.32
CA LEU A 615 -47.16 -14.68 12.10
C LEU A 615 -47.20 -13.39 11.27
N CYS A 616 -46.74 -13.45 10.01
CA CYS A 616 -46.81 -12.31 9.09
C CYS A 616 -48.25 -11.84 8.87
N LEU A 617 -49.20 -12.78 8.69
CA LEU A 617 -50.64 -12.46 8.61
C LEU A 617 -51.15 -11.80 9.88
N GLY A 618 -50.73 -12.28 11.05
CA GLY A 618 -51.07 -11.65 12.33
C GLY A 618 -50.63 -10.18 12.38
N ILE A 619 -49.41 -9.87 11.93
CA ILE A 619 -48.90 -8.50 11.85
C ILE A 619 -49.73 -7.65 10.89
N ILE A 620 -50.02 -8.16 9.68
CA ILE A 620 -50.83 -7.45 8.68
C ILE A 620 -52.26 -7.20 9.18
N LYS A 621 -52.88 -8.15 9.88
CA LYS A 621 -54.27 -8.02 10.37
C LYS A 621 -54.40 -7.12 11.58
N LEU A 622 -53.44 -7.17 12.50
CA LEU A 622 -53.59 -6.58 13.84
C LEU A 622 -52.70 -5.36 14.08
N ARG A 623 -51.59 -5.24 13.34
CA ARG A 623 -50.50 -4.27 13.58
C ARG A 623 -50.14 -3.46 12.33
N LYS A 624 -50.89 -3.55 11.22
CA LYS A 624 -50.58 -2.84 9.96
C LYS A 624 -50.40 -1.33 10.11
N ALA A 625 -51.16 -0.69 11.00
CA ALA A 625 -51.04 0.76 11.25
C ALA A 625 -49.70 1.18 11.89
N GLU A 626 -48.94 0.23 12.46
CA GLU A 626 -47.61 0.48 13.03
C GLU A 626 -46.48 0.29 12.02
N LEU A 627 -46.75 -0.23 10.81
CA LEU A 627 -45.76 -0.39 9.75
C LEU A 627 -45.47 0.96 9.07
N ASP A 628 -44.81 1.86 9.80
CA ASP A 628 -44.24 3.09 9.27
C ASP A 628 -43.03 2.80 8.37
N GLU A 629 -42.40 3.84 7.82
CA GLU A 629 -41.26 3.69 6.89
C GLU A 629 -40.13 2.81 7.46
N ARG A 630 -39.88 2.90 8.78
CA ARG A 630 -38.83 2.15 9.48
C ARG A 630 -39.19 0.66 9.58
N TYR A 631 -40.37 0.35 10.11
CA TYR A 631 -40.77 -1.03 10.34
C TYR A 631 -41.21 -1.76 9.06
N LEU A 632 -41.82 -1.05 8.13
CA LEU A 632 -42.26 -1.60 6.85
C LEU A 632 -41.08 -2.15 6.03
N SER A 633 -39.98 -1.38 5.93
CA SER A 633 -38.79 -1.83 5.20
C SER A 633 -38.22 -3.15 5.76
N THR A 634 -38.12 -3.24 7.09
CA THR A 634 -37.66 -4.46 7.78
C THR A 634 -38.65 -5.61 7.59
N PHE A 635 -39.96 -5.33 7.69
CA PHE A 635 -41.01 -6.32 7.50
C PHE A 635 -41.00 -6.91 6.08
N LEU A 636 -40.85 -6.07 5.04
CA LEU A 636 -40.75 -6.54 3.66
C LEU A 636 -39.53 -7.47 3.47
N ARG A 637 -38.38 -7.14 4.05
CA ARG A 637 -37.16 -7.98 3.96
C ARG A 637 -37.31 -9.36 4.59
N VAL A 638 -38.09 -9.49 5.67
CA VAL A 638 -38.37 -10.80 6.26
C VAL A 638 -39.35 -11.63 5.43
N LEU A 639 -40.26 -11.00 4.66
CA LEU A 639 -41.19 -11.70 3.77
C LEU A 639 -40.48 -12.50 2.66
N ASP A 640 -39.27 -12.11 2.24
CA ASP A 640 -38.48 -12.84 1.22
C ASP A 640 -38.36 -14.34 1.56
N TYR A 641 -38.29 -14.68 2.85
CA TYR A 641 -38.21 -16.06 3.33
C TYR A 641 -39.38 -16.96 2.88
N ILE A 642 -40.60 -16.40 2.88
CA ILE A 642 -41.83 -17.12 2.52
C ILE A 642 -42.27 -16.88 1.08
N VAL A 643 -41.68 -15.88 0.41
CA VAL A 643 -42.00 -15.51 -0.97
C VAL A 643 -41.11 -16.25 -1.96
N ASN A 644 -39.78 -16.14 -1.83
CA ASN A 644 -38.85 -16.55 -2.88
C ASN A 644 -38.90 -18.06 -3.14
N GLY A 645 -39.29 -18.42 -4.38
CA GLY A 645 -39.33 -19.82 -4.86
C GLY A 645 -40.36 -20.70 -4.16
N ASN A 646 -41.29 -20.11 -3.40
CA ASN A 646 -42.31 -20.86 -2.68
C ASN A 646 -43.51 -21.18 -3.58
N LYS A 647 -44.14 -22.34 -3.38
CA LYS A 647 -45.27 -22.80 -4.22
C LYS A 647 -46.64 -22.30 -3.74
N THR A 648 -46.72 -21.79 -2.52
CA THR A 648 -47.96 -21.29 -1.91
C THR A 648 -47.67 -20.04 -1.08
N LEU A 649 -48.54 -19.04 -1.16
CA LEU A 649 -48.48 -17.82 -0.35
C LEU A 649 -49.91 -17.37 -0.03
N ASP A 650 -50.16 -16.98 1.21
CA ASP A 650 -51.46 -16.43 1.60
C ASP A 650 -51.80 -15.21 0.74
N ARG A 651 -53.03 -15.19 0.25
CA ARG A 651 -53.55 -14.15 -0.63
C ARG A 651 -53.43 -12.76 -0.01
N GLU A 652 -53.67 -12.61 1.30
CA GLU A 652 -53.58 -11.30 1.96
C GLU A 652 -52.14 -10.78 2.03
N ILE A 653 -51.13 -11.65 2.13
CA ILE A 653 -49.72 -11.23 2.06
C ILE A 653 -49.37 -10.82 0.62
N PHE A 654 -49.83 -11.60 -0.37
CA PHE A 654 -49.63 -11.27 -1.77
C PHE A 654 -50.26 -9.91 -2.11
N ASP A 655 -51.53 -9.72 -1.74
CA ASP A 655 -52.28 -8.47 -1.94
C ASP A 655 -51.63 -7.30 -1.18
N PHE A 656 -51.07 -7.54 0.01
CA PHE A 656 -50.31 -6.54 0.76
C PHE A 656 -49.05 -6.07 0.02
N ILE A 657 -48.26 -6.98 -0.55
CA ILE A 657 -47.07 -6.62 -1.36
C ILE A 657 -47.49 -5.74 -2.54
N ILE A 658 -48.56 -6.12 -3.25
CA ILE A 658 -49.11 -5.35 -4.37
C ILE A 658 -49.58 -3.96 -3.91
N GLU A 659 -50.30 -3.89 -2.79
CA GLU A 659 -50.77 -2.63 -2.20
C GLU A 659 -49.62 -1.66 -1.94
N ILE A 660 -48.52 -2.13 -1.32
CA ILE A 660 -47.34 -1.31 -1.04
C ILE A 660 -46.68 -0.79 -2.32
N ILE A 661 -46.61 -1.61 -3.38
CA ILE A 661 -46.04 -1.20 -4.68
C ILE A 661 -46.82 -0.03 -5.29
N TYR A 662 -48.15 -0.03 -5.18
CA TYR A 662 -48.99 1.03 -5.73
C TYR A 662 -49.06 2.29 -4.85
N GLN A 663 -48.95 2.16 -3.54
CA GLN A 663 -49.07 3.29 -2.60
C GLN A 663 -47.75 4.04 -2.37
N THR A 664 -46.61 3.39 -2.56
CA THR A 664 -45.30 3.96 -2.25
C THR A 664 -44.70 4.66 -3.48
N PRO A 665 -44.24 5.93 -3.38
CA PRO A 665 -43.54 6.60 -4.47
C PRO A 665 -42.14 6.02 -4.69
N ASP A 666 -41.53 6.34 -5.83
CA ASP A 666 -40.14 5.99 -6.09
C ASP A 666 -39.18 6.82 -5.24
N ARG A 667 -38.02 6.22 -4.93
CA ARG A 667 -36.90 6.92 -4.31
C ARG A 667 -36.16 7.76 -5.36
N GLU A 668 -35.69 8.95 -4.98
CA GLU A 668 -34.81 9.79 -5.80
C GLU A 668 -33.32 9.58 -5.45
N PHE A 669 -32.43 9.86 -6.41
CA PHE A 669 -30.98 9.86 -6.16
C PHE A 669 -30.58 11.01 -5.23
N THR A 670 -29.62 10.74 -4.33
CA THR A 670 -28.91 11.79 -3.59
C THR A 670 -27.56 12.10 -4.24
N LYS A 671 -27.04 13.33 -4.06
CA LYS A 671 -25.78 13.78 -4.67
C LYS A 671 -24.59 12.85 -4.37
N ASP A 672 -24.55 12.24 -3.19
CA ASP A 672 -23.46 11.34 -2.77
C ASP A 672 -23.46 9.98 -3.48
N VAL A 673 -24.61 9.58 -4.06
CA VAL A 673 -24.76 8.31 -4.78
C VAL A 673 -24.29 8.44 -6.24
N ILE A 674 -24.19 9.64 -6.81
CA ILE A 674 -23.84 9.81 -8.24
C ILE A 674 -22.31 9.87 -8.47
N GLN A 675 -21.50 10.01 -7.40
CA GLN A 675 -20.05 10.30 -7.50
C GLN A 675 -19.13 9.07 -7.47
N ARG A 676 -19.65 7.84 -7.52
CA ARG A 676 -18.85 6.61 -7.36
C ARG A 676 -18.65 5.88 -8.70
N ASP A 677 -17.60 5.05 -8.76
CA ASP A 677 -17.12 4.47 -10.01
C ASP A 677 -18.04 3.38 -10.64
N ASP A 678 -18.96 2.78 -9.86
CA ASP A 678 -19.89 1.72 -10.31
C ASP A 678 -21.36 2.12 -10.13
N VAL A 679 -21.80 3.09 -10.93
CA VAL A 679 -23.13 3.71 -10.81
C VAL A 679 -24.28 2.71 -11.04
N ALA A 680 -24.07 1.63 -11.82
CA ALA A 680 -25.12 0.66 -12.12
C ALA A 680 -25.51 -0.18 -10.90
N MET A 681 -24.53 -0.69 -10.15
CA MET A 681 -24.79 -1.42 -8.90
C MET A 681 -25.37 -0.54 -7.80
N GLU A 682 -25.16 0.76 -7.89
CA GLU A 682 -25.72 1.73 -6.95
C GLU A 682 -27.20 1.99 -7.18
N VAL A 683 -27.65 1.99 -8.43
CA VAL A 683 -29.09 2.02 -8.75
C VAL A 683 -29.80 0.82 -8.14
N VAL A 684 -29.21 -0.38 -8.29
CA VAL A 684 -29.72 -1.62 -7.69
C VAL A 684 -29.72 -1.52 -6.16
N THR A 685 -28.62 -1.04 -5.57
CA THR A 685 -28.49 -0.90 -4.12
C THR A 685 -29.49 0.12 -3.55
N ALA A 686 -29.70 1.26 -4.22
CA ALA A 686 -30.69 2.25 -3.84
C ALA A 686 -32.11 1.69 -3.92
N GLY A 687 -32.37 0.85 -4.93
CA GLY A 687 -33.65 0.17 -5.14
C GLY A 687 -33.97 -0.84 -4.03
N ILE A 688 -33.06 -1.77 -3.75
CA ILE A 688 -33.22 -2.78 -2.68
C ILE A 688 -33.34 -2.11 -1.28
N ASN A 689 -32.79 -0.90 -1.12
CA ASN A 689 -32.92 -0.09 0.08
C ASN A 689 -34.12 0.89 0.05
N SER A 690 -35.06 0.73 -0.87
CA SER A 690 -36.32 1.49 -0.92
C SER A 690 -37.52 0.57 -0.68
N ILE A 691 -38.59 1.09 -0.09
CA ILE A 691 -39.82 0.32 0.19
C ILE A 691 -40.45 -0.21 -1.10
N ARG A 692 -40.55 0.63 -2.14
CA ARG A 692 -41.12 0.21 -3.43
C ARG A 692 -40.24 -0.82 -4.14
N GLY A 693 -38.92 -0.60 -4.15
CA GLY A 693 -37.96 -1.50 -4.80
C GLY A 693 -37.89 -2.89 -4.15
N VAL A 694 -37.80 -2.99 -2.83
CA VAL A 694 -37.84 -4.31 -2.14
C VAL A 694 -39.17 -5.02 -2.36
N SER A 695 -40.29 -4.28 -2.43
CA SER A 695 -41.60 -4.87 -2.74
C SER A 695 -41.68 -5.43 -4.17
N VAL A 696 -41.06 -4.74 -5.14
CA VAL A 696 -40.91 -5.25 -6.51
C VAL A 696 -40.03 -6.50 -6.55
N GLU A 697 -38.93 -6.54 -5.80
CA GLU A 697 -38.07 -7.73 -5.70
C GLU A 697 -38.82 -8.93 -5.10
N LEU A 698 -39.64 -8.70 -4.05
CA LEU A 698 -40.55 -9.72 -3.50
C LEU A 698 -41.53 -10.21 -4.56
N LEU A 699 -42.16 -9.30 -5.31
CA LEU A 699 -43.11 -9.67 -6.36
C LEU A 699 -42.47 -10.54 -7.44
N VAL A 700 -41.21 -10.27 -7.81
CA VAL A 700 -40.44 -11.17 -8.70
C VAL A 700 -40.17 -12.52 -8.03
N GLY A 701 -39.91 -12.54 -6.73
CA GLY A 701 -39.76 -13.76 -5.92
C GLY A 701 -41.01 -14.67 -5.92
N CYS A 702 -42.20 -14.12 -6.18
CA CYS A 702 -43.46 -14.86 -6.34
C CYS A 702 -43.56 -15.67 -7.65
N TYR A 703 -42.52 -15.75 -8.48
CA TYR A 703 -42.56 -16.40 -9.80
C TYR A 703 -43.05 -17.86 -9.81
N SER A 704 -43.01 -18.56 -8.68
CA SER A 704 -43.46 -19.95 -8.55
C SER A 704 -44.98 -20.08 -8.30
N LEU A 705 -45.69 -18.97 -8.10
CA LEU A 705 -47.13 -18.93 -7.80
C LEU A 705 -47.95 -18.75 -9.10
N ALA A 706 -48.18 -19.85 -9.81
CA ALA A 706 -48.84 -19.82 -11.13
C ALA A 706 -50.25 -19.19 -11.11
N GLU A 707 -51.00 -19.33 -10.01
CA GLU A 707 -52.31 -18.71 -9.82
C GLU A 707 -52.30 -17.17 -9.83
N TYR A 708 -51.17 -16.56 -9.48
CA TYR A 708 -50.99 -15.10 -9.48
C TYR A 708 -50.30 -14.58 -10.73
N LYS A 709 -50.08 -15.43 -11.75
CA LYS A 709 -49.35 -15.08 -12.98
C LYS A 709 -49.80 -13.75 -13.57
N GLU A 710 -51.09 -13.59 -13.82
CA GLU A 710 -51.64 -12.38 -14.45
C GLU A 710 -51.34 -11.15 -13.61
N LYS A 711 -51.58 -11.23 -12.29
CA LYS A 711 -51.39 -10.07 -11.40
C LYS A 711 -49.93 -9.69 -11.21
N ILE A 712 -49.03 -10.66 -11.14
CA ILE A 712 -47.58 -10.44 -11.07
C ILE A 712 -47.14 -9.63 -12.29
N PHE A 713 -47.47 -10.11 -13.50
CA PHE A 713 -47.02 -9.45 -14.71
C PHE A 713 -47.72 -8.10 -14.95
N GLU A 714 -49.02 -7.97 -14.71
CA GLU A 714 -49.72 -6.68 -14.81
C GLU A 714 -49.07 -5.60 -13.93
N THR A 715 -48.67 -5.98 -12.71
CA THR A 715 -48.06 -5.06 -11.76
C THR A 715 -46.63 -4.70 -12.17
N LEU A 716 -45.83 -5.68 -12.61
CA LEU A 716 -44.47 -5.40 -13.11
C LEU A 716 -44.48 -4.61 -14.42
N GLU A 717 -45.49 -4.83 -15.28
CA GLU A 717 -45.72 -4.04 -16.49
C GLU A 717 -46.10 -2.59 -16.18
N TYR A 718 -46.93 -2.37 -15.15
CA TYR A 718 -47.19 -1.04 -14.61
C TYR A 718 -45.90 -0.38 -14.08
N ILE A 719 -45.06 -1.11 -13.36
CA ILE A 719 -43.76 -0.60 -12.89
C ILE A 719 -42.82 -0.27 -14.05
N ALA A 720 -42.78 -1.11 -15.09
CA ALA A 720 -42.01 -0.84 -16.28
C ALA A 720 -42.43 0.46 -16.99
N ASP A 721 -43.69 0.87 -16.83
CA ASP A 721 -44.23 2.06 -17.46
C ASP A 721 -44.18 3.32 -16.63
N THR A 722 -44.25 3.21 -15.31
CA THR A 722 -44.48 4.35 -14.42
C THR A 722 -43.33 4.65 -13.47
N ALA A 723 -42.45 3.68 -13.21
CA ALA A 723 -41.42 3.82 -12.22
C ALA A 723 -40.08 4.29 -12.79
N ASN A 724 -39.29 4.96 -11.96
CA ASN A 724 -37.93 5.37 -12.31
C ASN A 724 -36.95 4.16 -12.38
N GLU A 725 -35.73 4.43 -12.79
CA GLU A 725 -34.65 3.45 -12.91
C GLU A 725 -34.32 2.73 -11.60
N ILE A 726 -34.45 3.38 -10.45
CA ILE A 726 -34.15 2.79 -9.14
C ILE A 726 -35.10 1.62 -8.88
N THR A 727 -36.41 1.82 -9.02
CA THR A 727 -37.41 0.76 -8.83
C THR A 727 -37.35 -0.27 -9.96
N ARG A 728 -37.20 0.15 -11.22
CA ARG A 728 -37.09 -0.78 -12.37
C ARG A 728 -35.88 -1.71 -12.26
N SER A 729 -34.76 -1.24 -11.70
CA SER A 729 -33.56 -2.05 -11.51
C SER A 729 -33.81 -3.30 -10.64
N CYS A 730 -34.70 -3.21 -9.64
CA CYS A 730 -35.03 -4.34 -8.77
C CYS A 730 -35.73 -5.46 -9.53
N ALA A 731 -36.61 -5.12 -10.49
CA ALA A 731 -37.24 -6.09 -11.37
C ALA A 731 -36.24 -6.74 -12.32
N ILE A 732 -35.29 -5.96 -12.86
CA ILE A 732 -34.25 -6.47 -13.78
C ILE A 732 -33.27 -7.39 -13.05
N PHE A 733 -32.79 -7.00 -11.87
CA PHE A 733 -31.73 -7.71 -11.14
C PHE A 733 -32.11 -9.16 -10.78
N ARG A 734 -33.39 -9.45 -10.49
CA ARG A 734 -33.86 -10.83 -10.23
C ARG A 734 -34.82 -11.40 -11.28
N GLY A 735 -35.05 -10.70 -12.38
CA GLY A 735 -36.14 -10.99 -13.30
C GLY A 735 -36.02 -12.31 -14.07
N ALA A 736 -34.86 -12.97 -14.08
CA ALA A 736 -34.68 -14.25 -14.76
C ALA A 736 -35.69 -15.32 -14.31
N SER A 737 -36.08 -15.32 -13.04
CA SER A 737 -37.02 -16.29 -12.49
C SER A 737 -38.40 -16.24 -13.13
N LEU A 738 -38.82 -15.08 -13.66
CA LEU A 738 -40.12 -14.89 -14.33
C LEU A 738 -40.23 -15.69 -15.64
N ILE A 739 -39.10 -16.09 -16.23
CA ILE A 739 -39.04 -16.94 -17.42
C ILE A 739 -39.67 -18.32 -17.13
N ASN A 740 -39.58 -18.81 -15.89
CA ASN A 740 -40.20 -20.06 -15.49
C ASN A 740 -41.74 -19.95 -15.43
N LEU A 741 -42.26 -18.75 -15.22
CA LEU A 741 -43.68 -18.47 -15.09
C LEU A 741 -44.35 -18.23 -16.45
N ASP A 742 -43.76 -17.37 -17.28
CA ASP A 742 -44.22 -17.11 -18.66
C ASP A 742 -43.06 -16.57 -19.51
N LYS A 743 -42.51 -17.41 -20.39
CA LYS A 743 -41.32 -17.09 -21.19
C LYS A 743 -41.54 -15.89 -22.12
N GLU A 744 -42.67 -15.85 -22.81
CA GLU A 744 -42.98 -14.78 -23.77
C GLU A 744 -43.27 -13.47 -23.05
N ARG A 745 -44.05 -13.52 -21.96
CA ARG A 745 -44.37 -12.30 -21.20
C ARG A 745 -43.15 -11.76 -20.45
N ALA A 746 -42.28 -12.62 -19.91
CA ALA A 746 -41.00 -12.21 -19.32
C ALA A 746 -40.08 -11.53 -20.34
N PHE A 747 -40.04 -12.04 -21.59
CA PHE A 747 -39.29 -11.41 -22.67
C PHE A 747 -39.84 -10.00 -22.97
N ASN A 748 -41.16 -9.87 -23.10
CA ASN A 748 -41.82 -8.59 -23.34
C ASN A 748 -41.58 -7.60 -22.20
N LEU A 749 -41.70 -8.07 -20.96
CA LEU A 749 -41.50 -7.27 -19.76
C LEU A 749 -40.07 -6.74 -19.69
N TYR A 750 -39.05 -7.57 -19.97
CA TYR A 750 -37.66 -7.10 -19.98
C TYR A 750 -37.48 -5.94 -20.95
N LEU A 751 -37.93 -6.08 -22.21
CA LEU A 751 -37.84 -5.00 -23.20
C LEU A 751 -38.63 -3.76 -22.79
N ARG A 752 -39.76 -3.92 -22.10
CA ARG A 752 -40.56 -2.82 -21.56
C ARG A 752 -39.84 -2.09 -20.43
N LEU A 753 -39.16 -2.82 -19.52
CA LEU A 753 -38.41 -2.26 -18.39
C LEU A 753 -37.25 -1.36 -18.86
N VAL A 754 -36.65 -1.66 -20.01
CA VAL A 754 -35.54 -0.89 -20.60
C VAL A 754 -35.93 -0.11 -21.87
N LYS A 755 -37.23 0.15 -22.08
CA LYS A 755 -37.76 0.74 -23.32
C LYS A 755 -37.20 2.13 -23.65
N ASP A 756 -36.81 2.89 -22.63
CA ASP A 756 -36.22 4.22 -22.71
C ASP A 756 -34.70 4.19 -22.85
N TYR A 757 -34.09 3.00 -22.80
CA TYR A 757 -32.65 2.80 -22.90
C TYR A 757 -31.88 3.55 -21.81
N ASN A 758 -32.46 3.62 -20.60
CA ASN A 758 -31.80 4.24 -19.45
C ASN A 758 -30.41 3.63 -19.23
N LEU A 759 -29.39 4.48 -19.23
CA LEU A 759 -27.98 4.07 -19.23
C LEU A 759 -27.59 3.23 -18.01
N TYR A 760 -28.20 3.49 -16.85
CA TYR A 760 -27.89 2.74 -15.62
C TYR A 760 -28.49 1.34 -15.63
N LEU A 761 -29.72 1.20 -16.14
CA LEU A 761 -30.39 -0.11 -16.26
C LEU A 761 -29.65 -1.02 -17.25
N LEU A 762 -29.13 -0.45 -18.33
CA LEU A 762 -28.37 -1.19 -19.34
C LEU A 762 -26.95 -1.56 -18.89
N ALA A 763 -26.41 -0.82 -17.91
CA ALA A 763 -25.08 -1.08 -17.35
C ALA A 763 -25.09 -2.12 -16.21
N ILE A 764 -26.26 -2.63 -15.80
CA ILE A 764 -26.37 -3.67 -14.76
C ILE A 764 -25.54 -4.90 -15.20
N PRO A 765 -24.55 -5.35 -14.40
CA PRO A 765 -23.73 -6.50 -14.75
C PRO A 765 -24.55 -7.77 -14.95
N PHE A 766 -24.10 -8.65 -15.84
CA PHE A 766 -24.76 -9.93 -16.07
C PHE A 766 -24.38 -10.96 -15.00
N HIS A 767 -25.39 -11.51 -14.33
CA HIS A 767 -25.29 -12.58 -13.35
C HIS A 767 -26.49 -13.54 -13.52
N ASP A 768 -26.56 -14.61 -12.73
CA ASP A 768 -27.57 -15.67 -12.88
C ASP A 768 -29.02 -15.22 -12.64
N GLY A 769 -29.24 -14.02 -12.09
CA GLY A 769 -30.56 -13.43 -11.88
C GLY A 769 -31.01 -12.50 -13.01
N HIS A 770 -30.11 -12.14 -13.92
CA HIS A 770 -30.39 -11.17 -14.98
C HIS A 770 -31.14 -11.83 -16.16
N PRO A 771 -32.32 -11.33 -16.59
CA PRO A 771 -33.16 -11.95 -17.62
C PRO A 771 -32.43 -12.27 -18.92
N LEU A 772 -31.66 -11.31 -19.46
CA LEU A 772 -30.98 -11.46 -20.75
C LEU A 772 -30.19 -12.76 -20.90
N VAL A 773 -29.49 -13.20 -19.85
CA VAL A 773 -28.65 -14.41 -19.85
C VAL A 773 -29.42 -15.64 -20.35
N TYR A 774 -30.71 -15.73 -20.01
CA TYR A 774 -31.56 -16.84 -20.44
C TYR A 774 -32.41 -16.52 -21.65
N LEU A 775 -32.86 -15.26 -21.82
CA LEU A 775 -33.64 -14.83 -22.97
C LEU A 775 -32.88 -15.03 -24.30
N MET A 776 -31.54 -15.02 -24.27
CA MET A 776 -30.71 -15.34 -25.44
C MET A 776 -30.99 -16.73 -26.04
N ASN A 777 -31.47 -17.67 -25.21
CA ASN A 777 -31.77 -19.04 -25.60
C ASN A 777 -33.24 -19.21 -26.06
N ILE A 778 -34.08 -18.20 -25.84
CA ILE A 778 -35.50 -18.20 -26.23
C ILE A 778 -35.64 -17.67 -27.65
N ASP A 779 -35.36 -16.38 -27.85
CA ASP A 779 -35.41 -15.74 -29.18
C ASP A 779 -34.36 -14.62 -29.28
N PHE A 780 -33.14 -15.01 -29.63
CA PHE A 780 -32.08 -14.03 -29.87
C PHE A 780 -32.39 -13.09 -31.04
N LYS A 781 -33.13 -13.55 -32.07
CA LYS A 781 -33.41 -12.72 -33.25
C LYS A 781 -34.21 -11.49 -32.85
N ARG A 782 -35.15 -11.66 -31.93
CA ARG A 782 -35.97 -10.59 -31.38
C ARG A 782 -35.18 -9.59 -30.50
N LEU A 783 -34.04 -9.99 -29.95
CA LEU A 783 -33.12 -9.08 -29.24
C LEU A 783 -32.22 -8.27 -30.18
N ILE A 784 -32.13 -8.60 -31.47
CA ILE A 784 -31.24 -7.88 -32.40
C ILE A 784 -31.54 -6.38 -32.45
N PRO A 785 -32.79 -5.91 -32.66
CA PRO A 785 -33.07 -4.47 -32.70
C PRO A 785 -32.74 -3.75 -31.39
N PHE A 786 -32.90 -4.45 -30.26
CA PHE A 786 -32.49 -3.94 -28.95
C PHE A 786 -30.97 -3.76 -28.88
N PHE A 787 -30.19 -4.74 -29.32
CA PHE A 787 -28.73 -4.62 -29.35
C PHE A 787 -28.24 -3.59 -30.36
N GLU A 788 -28.86 -3.49 -31.53
CA GLU A 788 -28.52 -2.46 -32.53
C GLU A 788 -28.61 -1.04 -31.96
N LYS A 789 -29.52 -0.81 -30.99
CA LYS A 789 -29.62 0.47 -30.28
C LYS A 789 -28.76 0.55 -29.02
N THR A 790 -28.65 -0.49 -28.21
CA THR A 790 -27.87 -0.42 -26.95
C THR A 790 -26.36 -0.31 -27.17
N ILE A 791 -25.82 -0.86 -28.25
CA ILE A 791 -24.37 -0.80 -28.52
C ILE A 791 -23.88 0.63 -28.84
N THR A 792 -24.79 1.58 -29.07
CA THR A 792 -24.46 2.99 -29.28
C THR A 792 -24.41 3.79 -27.97
N ILE A 793 -24.74 3.17 -26.83
CA ILE A 793 -24.76 3.79 -25.50
C ILE A 793 -23.46 3.48 -24.77
N GLY A 794 -22.72 4.52 -24.40
CA GLY A 794 -21.37 4.42 -23.85
C GLY A 794 -21.31 3.60 -22.55
N GLU A 795 -22.18 3.91 -21.60
CA GLU A 795 -22.18 3.35 -20.25
C GLU A 795 -22.63 1.88 -20.22
N ALA A 796 -23.47 1.46 -21.17
CA ALA A 796 -23.90 0.07 -21.31
C ALA A 796 -22.80 -0.85 -21.87
N GLY A 797 -21.76 -0.27 -22.48
CA GLY A 797 -20.84 -1.02 -23.33
C GLY A 797 -20.13 -2.17 -22.64
N GLU A 798 -19.70 -2.00 -21.38
CA GLU A 798 -18.99 -3.06 -20.66
C GLU A 798 -19.87 -4.31 -20.51
N ALA A 799 -21.05 -4.16 -19.90
CA ALA A 799 -22.01 -5.24 -19.74
C ALA A 799 -22.32 -5.86 -21.11
N MET A 800 -22.76 -5.06 -22.10
CA MET A 800 -23.18 -5.54 -23.42
C MET A 800 -22.07 -6.32 -24.15
N SER A 801 -20.80 -5.97 -23.95
CA SER A 801 -19.68 -6.69 -24.55
C SER A 801 -19.57 -8.13 -24.05
N PHE A 802 -19.79 -8.35 -22.74
CA PHE A 802 -19.80 -9.69 -22.16
C PHE A 802 -20.95 -10.52 -22.66
N PHE A 803 -22.15 -9.92 -22.75
CA PHE A 803 -23.31 -10.64 -23.25
C PHE A 803 -23.17 -11.02 -24.72
N LEU A 804 -22.78 -10.07 -25.57
CA LEU A 804 -22.64 -10.34 -27.00
C LEU A 804 -21.49 -11.33 -27.27
N PHE A 805 -20.43 -11.30 -26.47
CA PHE A 805 -19.39 -12.33 -26.52
C PHE A 805 -19.93 -13.70 -26.09
N ASN A 806 -20.72 -13.77 -25.01
CA ASN A 806 -21.39 -15.00 -24.59
C ASN A 806 -22.34 -15.55 -25.67
N ALA A 807 -23.14 -14.68 -26.29
CA ALA A 807 -24.01 -15.04 -27.41
C ALA A 807 -23.19 -15.53 -28.63
N TYR A 808 -22.05 -14.89 -28.92
CA TYR A 808 -21.15 -15.31 -30.00
C TYR A 808 -20.55 -16.69 -29.72
N ILE A 809 -20.03 -16.97 -28.52
CA ILE A 809 -19.48 -18.30 -28.21
C ILE A 809 -20.54 -19.40 -28.30
N ASN A 810 -21.81 -19.07 -28.01
CA ASN A 810 -22.99 -19.93 -28.16
C ASN A 810 -23.63 -19.94 -29.56
N ASN A 811 -22.94 -19.42 -30.59
CA ASN A 811 -23.36 -19.47 -32.00
C ASN A 811 -24.70 -18.75 -32.28
N ARG A 812 -25.03 -17.69 -31.55
CA ARG A 812 -26.23 -16.89 -31.83
C ARG A 812 -26.04 -16.07 -33.12
N PRO A 813 -27.04 -16.05 -34.02
CA PRO A 813 -26.92 -15.37 -35.32
C PRO A 813 -26.77 -13.85 -35.12
N LYS A 814 -25.95 -13.19 -35.94
CA LYS A 814 -25.60 -11.75 -35.84
C LYS A 814 -24.89 -11.29 -34.54
N ALA A 815 -24.74 -12.15 -33.52
CA ALA A 815 -24.08 -11.77 -32.26
C ALA A 815 -22.65 -11.27 -32.45
N PHE A 816 -21.88 -11.91 -33.35
CA PHE A 816 -20.52 -11.48 -33.67
C PHE A 816 -20.48 -10.10 -34.33
N THR A 817 -21.37 -9.84 -35.30
CA THR A 817 -21.45 -8.55 -35.99
C THR A 817 -21.83 -7.42 -35.04
N LEU A 818 -22.74 -7.69 -34.09
CA LEU A 818 -23.10 -6.73 -33.03
C LEU A 818 -21.93 -6.50 -32.07
N LEU A 819 -21.23 -7.57 -31.66
CA LEU A 819 -20.04 -7.46 -30.81
C LEU A 819 -18.94 -6.64 -31.48
N GLU A 820 -18.64 -6.93 -32.75
CA GLU A 820 -17.63 -6.20 -33.52
C GLU A 820 -17.98 -4.71 -33.62
N SER A 821 -19.24 -4.37 -33.91
CA SER A 821 -19.71 -2.99 -33.93
C SER A 821 -19.55 -2.31 -32.57
N LEU A 822 -19.90 -2.98 -31.48
CA LEU A 822 -19.72 -2.45 -30.12
C LEU A 822 -18.25 -2.20 -29.79
N LEU A 823 -17.38 -3.17 -30.05
CA LEU A 823 -15.95 -3.06 -29.74
C LEU A 823 -15.25 -1.95 -30.54
N ASN A 824 -15.71 -1.67 -31.76
CA ASN A 824 -15.19 -0.57 -32.56
C ASN A 824 -15.59 0.81 -31.98
N ASN A 825 -16.80 0.92 -31.44
CA ASN A 825 -17.38 2.20 -31.03
C ASN A 825 -17.27 2.50 -29.53
N ASN A 826 -16.93 1.52 -28.68
CA ASN A 826 -16.88 1.68 -27.23
C ASN A 826 -15.52 1.28 -26.62
N PRO A 827 -14.71 2.26 -26.15
CA PRO A 827 -13.39 2.00 -25.57
C PRO A 827 -13.42 1.11 -24.32
N ARG A 828 -14.38 1.33 -23.41
CA ARG A 828 -14.48 0.55 -22.17
C ARG A 828 -14.77 -0.93 -22.46
N SER A 829 -15.70 -1.20 -23.40
CA SER A 829 -16.03 -2.56 -23.86
C SER A 829 -14.78 -3.32 -24.32
N ARG A 830 -14.00 -2.73 -25.22
CA ARG A 830 -12.83 -3.42 -25.81
C ARG A 830 -11.72 -3.66 -24.80
N GLN A 831 -11.46 -2.72 -23.90
CA GLN A 831 -10.44 -2.89 -22.87
C GLN A 831 -10.79 -4.00 -21.89
N LYS A 832 -12.03 -4.02 -21.39
CA LYS A 832 -12.46 -5.02 -20.41
C LYS A 832 -12.50 -6.42 -21.04
N LEU A 833 -13.13 -6.56 -22.20
CA LEU A 833 -13.28 -7.87 -22.86
C LEU A 833 -11.93 -8.48 -23.28
N THR A 834 -10.96 -7.66 -23.71
CA THR A 834 -9.61 -8.13 -24.09
C THR A 834 -8.96 -8.94 -22.96
N TRP A 835 -9.05 -8.45 -21.74
CA TRP A 835 -8.49 -9.12 -20.57
C TRP A 835 -9.19 -10.45 -20.28
N GLU A 836 -10.52 -10.45 -20.23
CA GLU A 836 -11.28 -11.66 -19.94
C GLU A 836 -11.02 -12.77 -20.97
N ILE A 837 -10.87 -12.41 -22.25
CA ILE A 837 -10.50 -13.38 -23.29
C ILE A 837 -9.12 -13.98 -23.01
N CYS A 838 -8.12 -13.14 -22.74
CA CYS A 838 -6.75 -13.60 -22.52
C CYS A 838 -6.63 -14.45 -21.25
N ALA A 839 -7.25 -14.02 -20.15
CA ALA A 839 -7.18 -14.68 -18.85
C ALA A 839 -7.96 -16.00 -18.79
N HIS A 840 -9.15 -16.07 -19.41
CA HIS A 840 -10.09 -17.16 -19.16
C HIS A 840 -10.51 -17.97 -20.40
N ILE A 841 -10.32 -17.44 -21.63
CA ILE A 841 -10.85 -18.09 -22.85
C ILE A 841 -9.76 -18.77 -23.68
N LEU A 842 -8.57 -18.18 -23.82
CA LEU A 842 -7.54 -18.68 -24.74
C LEU A 842 -7.03 -20.09 -24.43
N ASN A 843 -7.10 -20.52 -23.16
CA ASN A 843 -6.72 -21.87 -22.71
C ASN A 843 -7.88 -22.88 -22.74
N GLY A 844 -9.08 -22.48 -23.16
CA GLY A 844 -10.28 -23.30 -23.09
C GLY A 844 -10.85 -23.76 -24.43
N LYS A 845 -11.99 -24.46 -24.37
CA LYS A 845 -12.72 -24.99 -25.54
C LYS A 845 -13.13 -23.94 -26.58
N HIS A 846 -13.19 -22.66 -26.18
CA HIS A 846 -13.59 -21.53 -27.03
C HIS A 846 -12.41 -20.70 -27.56
N SER A 847 -11.17 -21.17 -27.39
CA SER A 847 -9.94 -20.47 -27.77
C SER A 847 -9.95 -19.89 -29.19
N LYS A 848 -10.41 -20.66 -30.20
CA LYS A 848 -10.52 -20.19 -31.60
C LYS A 848 -11.35 -18.90 -31.75
N LYS A 849 -12.46 -18.80 -31.03
CA LYS A 849 -13.34 -17.61 -31.06
C LYS A 849 -12.72 -16.43 -30.31
N GLY A 850 -12.02 -16.70 -29.20
CA GLY A 850 -11.24 -15.69 -28.49
C GLY A 850 -10.18 -15.06 -29.39
N TRP A 851 -9.39 -15.87 -30.11
CA TRP A 851 -8.40 -15.37 -31.06
C TRP A 851 -9.00 -14.52 -32.19
N ILE A 852 -10.18 -14.87 -32.70
CA ILE A 852 -10.86 -14.07 -33.73
C ILE A 852 -11.17 -12.66 -33.20
N VAL A 853 -11.72 -12.55 -31.99
CA VAL A 853 -12.04 -11.25 -31.38
C VAL A 853 -10.78 -10.44 -31.12
N LEU A 854 -9.73 -11.03 -30.54
CA LEU A 854 -8.46 -10.33 -30.31
C LEU A 854 -7.86 -9.79 -31.62
N ASN A 855 -7.94 -10.54 -32.71
CA ASN A 855 -7.41 -10.11 -34.01
C ASN A 855 -8.12 -8.87 -34.59
N ILE A 856 -9.41 -8.67 -34.31
CA ILE A 856 -10.14 -7.47 -34.73
C ILE A 856 -9.63 -6.25 -33.95
N LEU A 857 -9.44 -6.41 -32.65
CA LEU A 857 -8.99 -5.34 -31.76
C LEU A 857 -7.59 -4.81 -32.09
N LEU A 858 -6.75 -5.63 -32.73
CA LEU A 858 -5.41 -5.21 -33.15
C LEU A 858 -5.41 -4.01 -34.09
N ASN A 859 -6.45 -3.85 -34.92
CA ASN A 859 -6.52 -2.79 -35.94
C ASN A 859 -7.04 -1.45 -35.40
N ILE A 860 -7.40 -1.39 -34.12
CA ILE A 860 -7.89 -0.19 -33.45
C ILE A 860 -6.70 0.61 -32.94
N ASP A 861 -6.59 1.90 -33.27
CA ASP A 861 -5.57 2.77 -32.69
C ASP A 861 -6.08 3.40 -31.39
N ASP A 862 -5.85 2.70 -30.27
CA ASP A 862 -6.22 3.11 -28.92
C ASP A 862 -5.08 2.81 -27.95
N LYS A 863 -4.55 3.86 -27.32
CA LYS A 863 -3.46 3.77 -26.34
C LYS A 863 -3.82 2.92 -25.13
N GLU A 864 -4.99 3.12 -24.53
CA GLU A 864 -5.42 2.40 -23.33
C GLU A 864 -5.63 0.90 -23.65
N LEU A 865 -6.15 0.60 -24.84
CA LEU A 865 -6.23 -0.77 -25.34
C LEU A 865 -4.83 -1.38 -25.57
N GLY A 866 -3.89 -0.59 -26.10
CA GLY A 866 -2.48 -0.95 -26.24
C GLY A 866 -1.84 -1.37 -24.93
N GLU A 867 -1.99 -0.54 -23.90
CA GLU A 867 -1.52 -0.82 -22.55
C GLU A 867 -2.20 -2.06 -21.95
N ARG A 868 -3.50 -2.26 -22.22
CA ARG A 868 -4.22 -3.45 -21.79
C ARG A 868 -3.69 -4.74 -22.44
N PHE A 869 -3.38 -4.70 -23.74
CA PHE A 869 -2.78 -5.83 -24.45
C PHE A 869 -1.40 -6.21 -23.88
N ASN A 870 -0.62 -5.24 -23.41
CA ASN A 870 0.65 -5.54 -22.76
C ASN A 870 0.47 -6.46 -21.55
N ASN A 871 -0.46 -6.10 -20.67
CA ASN A 871 -0.74 -6.89 -19.47
C ASN A 871 -1.30 -8.29 -19.84
N CYS A 872 -1.97 -8.41 -20.99
CA CYS A 872 -2.49 -9.69 -21.46
C CYS A 872 -1.41 -10.71 -21.83
N PHE A 873 -0.17 -10.30 -22.14
CA PHE A 873 0.94 -11.24 -22.38
C PHE A 873 1.32 -12.09 -21.16
N LEU A 874 0.85 -11.72 -19.96
CA LEU A 874 0.93 -12.57 -18.76
C LEU A 874 0.02 -13.80 -18.84
N HIS A 875 -1.05 -13.73 -19.64
CA HIS A 875 -2.09 -14.74 -19.73
C HIS A 875 -2.15 -15.44 -21.10
N ILE A 876 -1.57 -14.83 -22.14
CA ILE A 876 -1.45 -15.47 -23.45
C ILE A 876 -0.62 -16.76 -23.33
N PRO A 877 -1.10 -17.90 -23.87
CA PRO A 877 -0.40 -19.17 -23.74
C PRO A 877 0.99 -19.13 -24.39
N ALA A 878 2.04 -19.48 -23.62
CA ALA A 878 3.43 -19.52 -24.10
C ALA A 878 3.70 -20.80 -24.93
N ASN A 879 3.22 -20.81 -26.17
CA ASN A 879 3.50 -21.88 -27.14
C ASN A 879 3.68 -21.33 -28.57
N ILE A 880 4.34 -22.10 -29.43
CA ILE A 880 4.57 -21.74 -30.85
C ILE A 880 3.65 -22.60 -31.73
N ASN A 881 2.36 -22.23 -31.76
CA ASN A 881 1.37 -22.84 -32.65
C ASN A 881 0.90 -21.84 -33.73
N LEU A 882 0.12 -22.31 -34.71
CA LEU A 882 -0.37 -21.49 -35.82
C LEU A 882 -1.17 -20.25 -35.38
N GLN A 883 -1.93 -20.33 -34.28
CA GLN A 883 -2.75 -19.22 -33.77
C GLN A 883 -1.87 -18.16 -33.13
N THR A 884 -0.94 -18.56 -32.26
CA THR A 884 0.03 -17.65 -31.63
C THR A 884 0.90 -17.00 -32.69
N ILE A 885 1.43 -17.76 -33.65
CA ILE A 885 2.24 -17.20 -34.75
C ILE A 885 1.45 -16.17 -35.55
N SER A 886 0.21 -16.51 -35.94
CA SER A 886 -0.64 -15.58 -36.68
C SER A 886 -0.97 -14.33 -35.88
N PHE A 887 -1.23 -14.45 -34.57
CA PHE A 887 -1.57 -13.32 -33.72
C PHE A 887 -0.37 -12.39 -33.53
N ILE A 888 0.80 -12.93 -33.16
CA ILE A 888 2.01 -12.12 -32.94
C ILE A 888 2.43 -11.39 -34.22
N ASN A 889 2.40 -12.07 -35.37
CA ASN A 889 2.72 -11.45 -36.65
C ASN A 889 1.78 -10.30 -37.03
N LYS A 890 0.50 -10.38 -36.62
CA LYS A 890 -0.47 -9.29 -36.81
C LYS A 890 -0.27 -8.18 -35.78
N TYR A 891 -0.11 -8.53 -34.50
CA TYR A 891 0.12 -7.61 -33.39
C TYR A 891 1.32 -6.69 -33.68
N LEU A 892 2.45 -7.26 -34.12
CA LEU A 892 3.66 -6.49 -34.43
C LEU A 892 3.50 -5.50 -35.60
N LYS A 893 2.50 -5.69 -36.46
CA LYS A 893 2.20 -4.81 -37.61
C LYS A 893 1.06 -3.83 -37.32
N SER A 894 0.40 -3.94 -36.17
CA SER A 894 -0.82 -3.21 -35.88
C SER A 894 -0.55 -1.96 -35.04
N PRO A 895 -1.47 -0.97 -35.00
CA PRO A 895 -1.35 0.20 -34.14
C PRO A 895 -1.16 -0.15 -32.66
N ILE A 896 -1.90 -1.15 -32.16
CA ILE A 896 -1.78 -1.69 -30.80
C ILE A 896 -0.35 -2.18 -30.49
N GLY A 897 0.33 -2.78 -31.47
CA GLY A 897 1.70 -3.24 -31.32
C GLY A 897 2.70 -2.12 -30.98
N ASN A 898 2.39 -0.86 -31.26
CA ASN A 898 3.25 0.28 -30.92
C ASN A 898 3.39 0.50 -29.42
N TYR A 899 2.42 0.04 -28.64
CA TYR A 899 2.40 0.22 -27.18
C TYR A 899 3.12 -0.89 -26.42
N ARG A 900 3.75 -1.87 -27.10
CA ARG A 900 4.46 -3.00 -26.49
C ARG A 900 5.41 -2.61 -25.35
N SER A 901 5.42 -3.41 -24.28
CA SER A 901 6.28 -3.23 -23.09
C SER A 901 7.05 -4.49 -22.69
N SER A 902 7.69 -4.49 -21.51
CA SER A 902 8.46 -5.60 -20.97
C SER A 902 7.71 -6.94 -20.89
N TYR A 903 6.37 -6.93 -20.77
CA TYR A 903 5.56 -8.16 -20.76
C TYR A 903 5.63 -8.93 -22.09
N PHE A 904 5.64 -8.23 -23.23
CA PHE A 904 5.82 -8.85 -24.55
C PHE A 904 7.20 -9.50 -24.67
N TYR A 905 8.25 -8.82 -24.24
CA TYR A 905 9.61 -9.35 -24.28
C TYR A 905 9.80 -10.54 -23.34
N ASN A 906 9.16 -10.52 -22.16
CA ASN A 906 9.15 -11.68 -21.26
C ASN A 906 8.41 -12.87 -21.87
N PHE A 907 7.31 -12.61 -22.59
CA PHE A 907 6.61 -13.64 -23.36
C PHE A 907 7.53 -14.26 -24.43
N LEU A 908 8.27 -13.45 -25.20
CA LEU A 908 9.26 -13.96 -26.15
C LEU A 908 10.33 -14.82 -25.47
N ARG A 909 10.84 -14.37 -24.32
CA ARG A 909 11.87 -15.09 -23.55
C ARG A 909 11.44 -16.51 -23.19
N ASN A 910 10.19 -16.67 -22.74
CA ASN A 910 9.62 -17.98 -22.42
C ASN A 910 9.51 -18.92 -23.65
N LEU A 911 9.55 -18.38 -24.87
CA LEU A 911 9.48 -19.15 -26.11
C LEU A 911 10.85 -19.50 -26.70
N ILE A 912 11.94 -18.89 -26.22
CA ILE A 912 13.30 -19.12 -26.72
C ILE A 912 13.71 -20.61 -26.70
N PRO A 913 13.43 -21.39 -25.63
CA PRO A 913 13.77 -22.82 -25.62
C PRO A 913 13.03 -23.65 -26.68
N LEU A 914 11.91 -23.15 -27.21
CA LEU A 914 11.10 -23.84 -28.22
C LEU A 914 11.61 -23.52 -29.64
N ASP A 915 11.88 -22.25 -29.95
CA ASP A 915 12.42 -21.81 -31.24
C ASP A 915 13.08 -20.42 -31.11
N ALA A 916 14.40 -20.43 -30.88
CA ALA A 916 15.19 -19.20 -30.77
C ALA A 916 15.17 -18.35 -32.06
N LYS A 917 15.15 -19.00 -33.23
CA LYS A 917 15.15 -18.32 -34.53
C LYS A 917 13.84 -17.55 -34.75
N GLN A 918 12.70 -18.18 -34.44
CA GLN A 918 11.39 -17.52 -34.54
C GLN A 918 11.26 -16.36 -33.54
N CYS A 919 11.81 -16.51 -32.33
CA CYS A 919 11.86 -15.43 -31.35
C CYS A 919 12.68 -14.24 -31.85
N LEU A 920 13.85 -14.46 -32.48
CA LEU A 920 14.64 -13.39 -33.12
C LEU A 920 13.86 -12.69 -34.24
N ILE A 921 13.13 -13.45 -35.08
CA ILE A 921 12.30 -12.84 -36.15
C ILE A 921 11.24 -11.89 -35.57
N TRP A 922 10.56 -12.29 -34.49
CA TRP A 922 9.59 -11.43 -33.82
C TRP A 922 10.26 -10.26 -33.11
N PHE A 923 11.40 -10.50 -32.47
CA PHE A 923 12.19 -9.47 -31.82
C PHE A 923 12.60 -8.38 -32.81
N PHE A 924 13.15 -8.74 -33.98
CA PHE A 924 13.52 -7.80 -35.02
C PHE A 924 12.32 -7.04 -35.58
N SER A 925 11.22 -7.75 -35.81
CA SER A 925 9.97 -7.13 -36.27
C SER A 925 9.38 -6.17 -35.24
N SER A 926 9.69 -6.37 -33.96
CA SER A 926 9.28 -5.50 -32.86
C SER A 926 10.03 -4.19 -32.77
N ARG A 927 11.07 -3.92 -33.57
CA ARG A 927 11.81 -2.62 -33.53
C ARG A 927 12.11 -2.15 -32.08
N PRO A 928 12.89 -2.93 -31.32
CA PRO A 928 13.09 -2.72 -29.88
C PRO A 928 13.74 -1.36 -29.57
N GLU A 929 14.38 -0.72 -30.55
CA GLU A 929 14.98 0.61 -30.39
C GLU A 929 13.93 1.72 -30.16
N LYS A 930 12.65 1.44 -30.46
CA LYS A 930 11.54 2.41 -30.32
C LYS A 930 10.79 2.32 -29.00
N VAL A 931 11.17 1.42 -28.09
CA VAL A 931 10.47 1.20 -26.82
C VAL A 931 10.93 2.24 -25.79
N THR A 932 10.01 3.09 -25.33
CA THR A 932 10.31 4.22 -24.44
C THR A 932 10.20 3.90 -22.95
N GLU A 933 9.57 2.79 -22.57
CA GLU A 933 9.36 2.37 -21.18
C GLU A 933 10.04 1.03 -20.88
N SER A 934 11.20 1.07 -20.23
CA SER A 934 11.79 -0.13 -19.61
C SER A 934 12.06 0.14 -18.13
N PHE A 935 11.14 -0.29 -17.27
CA PHE A 935 11.48 -0.52 -15.86
C PHE A 935 12.32 -1.80 -15.72
N TYR A 936 13.13 -1.78 -14.66
CA TYR A 936 14.17 -2.73 -14.24
C TYR A 936 13.86 -4.23 -14.45
N ASP A 937 14.93 -5.02 -14.63
CA ASP A 937 15.06 -6.48 -14.79
C ASP A 937 14.67 -7.19 -16.11
N LYS A 938 13.80 -6.64 -16.97
CA LYS A 938 13.26 -7.41 -18.12
C LYS A 938 13.36 -6.66 -19.45
N SER A 939 14.58 -6.32 -19.84
CA SER A 939 14.87 -5.54 -21.04
C SER A 939 14.77 -6.37 -22.34
N PRO A 940 14.40 -5.74 -23.49
CA PRO A 940 14.57 -6.31 -24.83
C PRO A 940 15.93 -6.97 -25.08
N LEU A 941 16.98 -6.45 -24.45
CA LEU A 941 18.33 -6.96 -24.59
C LEU A 941 18.49 -8.40 -24.11
N ASN A 942 17.77 -8.80 -23.05
CA ASN A 942 17.81 -10.17 -22.53
C ASN A 942 17.22 -11.18 -23.53
N VAL A 943 16.22 -10.76 -24.31
CA VAL A 943 15.65 -11.59 -25.38
C VAL A 943 16.68 -11.78 -26.49
N LEU A 944 17.35 -10.69 -26.91
CA LEU A 944 18.35 -10.72 -27.98
C LEU A 944 19.53 -11.64 -27.62
N VAL A 945 20.29 -11.26 -26.58
CA VAL A 945 20.58 -12.14 -25.46
C VAL A 945 20.55 -13.66 -25.67
N GLU A 946 19.55 -14.22 -25.01
CA GLU A 946 19.30 -15.64 -24.88
C GLU A 946 18.95 -16.29 -26.21
N ALA A 947 18.26 -15.57 -27.10
CA ALA A 947 17.92 -16.10 -28.42
C ALA A 947 19.15 -16.21 -29.33
N TYR A 948 20.07 -15.25 -29.25
CA TYR A 948 21.37 -15.30 -29.93
C TYR A 948 22.22 -16.48 -29.40
N ASN A 949 22.25 -16.70 -28.08
CA ASN A 949 22.90 -17.87 -27.48
C ASN A 949 22.23 -19.19 -27.91
N GLY A 950 20.91 -19.18 -28.16
CA GLY A 950 20.16 -20.33 -28.65
C GLY A 950 20.52 -20.79 -30.07
N MET A 951 21.19 -19.97 -30.88
CA MET A 951 21.55 -20.28 -32.27
C MET A 951 22.75 -21.24 -32.43
N ARG A 952 23.58 -21.42 -31.39
CA ARG A 952 24.73 -22.35 -31.24
C ARG A 952 25.91 -22.24 -32.22
N GLU A 953 25.73 -21.78 -33.46
CA GLU A 953 26.80 -21.61 -34.45
C GLU A 953 26.99 -20.12 -34.80
N TYR A 954 28.24 -19.63 -34.77
CA TYR A 954 28.58 -18.21 -34.92
C TYR A 954 29.44 -17.94 -36.15
N ASP A 955 28.77 -17.79 -37.30
CA ASP A 955 29.41 -17.48 -38.59
C ASP A 955 29.12 -16.03 -39.00
N LYS A 956 30.14 -15.36 -39.57
CA LYS A 956 30.06 -14.00 -40.12
C LYS A 956 29.10 -13.93 -41.32
N ASP A 957 28.92 -15.03 -42.04
CA ASP A 957 27.99 -15.11 -43.18
C ASP A 957 26.53 -15.34 -42.73
N ASN A 958 26.27 -15.54 -41.43
CA ASN A 958 24.91 -15.73 -40.91
C ASN A 958 24.19 -14.38 -40.71
N VAL A 959 23.30 -14.07 -41.66
CA VAL A 959 22.49 -12.84 -41.69
C VAL A 959 21.71 -12.58 -40.39
N MET A 960 21.24 -13.61 -39.69
CA MET A 960 20.50 -13.42 -38.43
C MET A 960 21.41 -12.99 -37.28
N LEU A 961 22.65 -13.50 -37.24
CA LEU A 961 23.62 -13.14 -36.21
C LEU A 961 24.17 -11.73 -36.44
N GLU A 962 24.49 -11.38 -37.69
CA GLU A 962 24.90 -10.02 -38.05
C GLU A 962 23.80 -9.00 -37.72
N LYS A 963 22.55 -9.30 -38.10
CA LYS A 963 21.41 -8.45 -37.75
C LYS A 963 21.17 -8.35 -36.24
N SER A 964 21.43 -9.43 -35.49
CA SER A 964 21.39 -9.40 -34.03
C SER A 964 22.39 -8.41 -33.48
N MET A 965 23.62 -8.40 -34.01
CA MET A 965 24.66 -7.46 -33.57
C MET A 965 24.38 -6.02 -33.99
N ASP A 966 23.76 -5.78 -35.17
CA ASP A 966 23.32 -4.44 -35.57
C ASP A 966 22.31 -3.83 -34.58
N ILE A 967 21.35 -4.66 -34.15
CA ILE A 967 20.34 -4.25 -33.18
C ILE A 967 20.95 -4.13 -31.78
N PHE A 968 21.86 -5.04 -31.41
CA PHE A 968 22.61 -4.94 -30.15
C PHE A 968 23.33 -3.59 -30.05
N ASP A 969 24.11 -3.25 -31.08
CA ASP A 969 24.81 -1.97 -31.19
C ASP A 969 23.84 -0.78 -31.11
N SER A 970 22.72 -0.84 -31.85
CA SER A 970 21.68 0.21 -31.83
C SER A 970 21.04 0.40 -30.46
N LEU A 971 20.75 -0.69 -29.73
CA LEU A 971 20.23 -0.64 -28.37
C LEU A 971 21.25 -0.04 -27.40
N LEU A 972 22.54 -0.35 -27.57
CA LEU A 972 23.61 0.23 -26.77
C LEU A 972 23.77 1.74 -26.98
N HIS A 973 23.30 2.31 -28.09
CA HIS A 973 23.27 3.78 -28.26
C HIS A 973 22.24 4.47 -27.35
N ILE A 974 21.21 3.75 -26.89
CA ILE A 974 20.14 4.29 -26.06
C ILE A 974 20.53 4.19 -24.56
N PRO A 975 20.63 5.32 -23.82
CA PRO A 975 21.12 5.33 -22.43
C PRO A 975 20.38 4.38 -21.47
N GLN A 976 19.07 4.20 -21.66
CA GLN A 976 18.21 3.34 -20.83
C GLN A 976 18.68 1.88 -20.82
N TYR A 977 19.27 1.41 -21.92
CA TYR A 977 19.80 0.05 -22.03
C TYR A 977 21.19 -0.09 -21.38
N ARG A 978 21.98 0.98 -21.24
CA ARG A 978 23.33 0.97 -20.62
C ARG A 978 23.34 1.03 -19.08
N ASN A 979 22.27 0.55 -18.45
CA ASN A 979 22.10 0.61 -16.99
C ASN A 979 22.97 -0.43 -16.23
N ILE A 980 22.91 -0.43 -14.90
CA ILE A 980 23.76 -1.24 -14.03
C ILE A 980 23.62 -2.76 -14.26
N HIS A 981 22.42 -3.24 -14.64
CA HIS A 981 22.19 -4.65 -14.92
C HIS A 981 22.88 -5.07 -16.21
N LEU A 982 22.79 -4.26 -17.26
CA LEU A 982 23.54 -4.55 -18.48
C LEU A 982 25.05 -4.46 -18.23
N ARG A 983 25.54 -3.49 -17.46
CA ARG A 983 26.97 -3.44 -17.11
C ARG A 983 27.42 -4.70 -16.39
N THR A 984 26.58 -5.24 -15.51
CA THR A 984 26.86 -6.50 -14.79
C THR A 984 26.89 -7.67 -15.78
N PHE A 985 25.89 -7.78 -16.65
CA PHE A 985 25.82 -8.82 -17.68
C PHE A 985 26.98 -8.74 -18.68
N LEU A 986 27.30 -7.56 -19.20
CA LEU A 986 28.47 -7.34 -20.06
C LEU A 986 29.74 -7.71 -19.33
N ARG A 987 29.87 -7.35 -18.05
CA ARG A 987 31.02 -7.75 -17.24
C ARG A 987 31.14 -9.26 -17.09
N GLU A 988 30.02 -9.99 -16.97
CA GLU A 988 29.98 -11.47 -16.96
C GLU A 988 30.39 -12.07 -18.32
N LEU A 989 30.00 -11.45 -19.43
CA LEU A 989 30.49 -11.85 -20.76
C LEU A 989 31.97 -11.52 -20.98
N ASP A 990 32.44 -10.45 -20.36
CA ASP A 990 33.80 -9.93 -20.47
C ASP A 990 34.75 -10.53 -19.40
N SER A 991 34.27 -11.46 -18.55
CA SER A 991 35.02 -12.16 -17.47
C SER A 991 35.18 -13.64 -17.75
#